data_AF-A0A8H6WA26-F1
#
_entry.id   AF-A0A8H6WA26-F1
#
_cell.length_a   1.000
_cell.length_b   1.000
_cell.length_c   1.000
_cell.angle_alpha   90.00
_cell.angle_beta   90.00
_cell.angle_gamma   90.00
#
_symmetry.space_group_name_H-M   'P 1'
#
loop_
_entity.id
_entity.type
_entity.pdbx_description
1 polymer ?
#
loop_
_entity_poly.entity_id
_entity_poly.type
_entity_poly.pdbx_seq_one_letter_code
_entity_poly.pdbx_strand_id
1 'polypeptide(L)'
;MLYLTSDLFPVFVPFGVIGFYRYLWYLIRIAASFTYRPVPLPENPTYIAAEDVTIIVPTIDAGEEFKEAARSWLVGKPKEILIITEEKMLKELQALADAVDPQTIRVLTVPFANKRLQMSHGIKNTTTDIIVFADDDAIWPPTLLPSVLACFEDQKVGGVGTSQRVQPVGNRMTVWEVLAAFRLTIRNIEISSSTHIDGGLPCLSGRTAAYRTIILKDPEFLHGFTHDYWLGKYQLNSGDDKFLTRWMVAHGWSTYVQCCKEAELLSTMKPNWRFLKQVLRWTRNTWRSDLRSLFMERYIWTTHPYVAYTMVDKLFNPFTLLLGPVFVARLMVQSTYPVADGGYHLPWWNILASYIVWLFATRTAKLLPHLWHRPQDIIYVPAFILFGYYFAIMKLYALCTLHETGWGTRAGIGDASAATAAAAQADSARLEKTAPASDAYAYQQPQPQYGYNQQSTPFGDEMSPFHDDAGTHSPYRDHADTSDEGGTPVYAARARSQRRQEYDEGQVGKRKITDKSIPNAILHNPDFAQDSQMYQDLVAMERKLDWTMMRKKAEIQDAFGRIPSTTRTLRIFVSHTLSGQSWQTATDLGDTHNFDTGEGIPAWQLKIEGRLLELPNQRMRDKSSLRKFSTFIKRLSVDLDRDPSLYPDGNMVEWPRAVGAQNPQLDGFSVRRTGDIPTKVRIVILLEHSPEQYRLAPELATVLGVKEESRVGVIQLLWNYIKIQGLQDKTDKRLIHADDKLRFFFGGKDAVPISHLSELVSRCLSPPEPVVLHYLIDPNMPAPDRPMAWDVQIKMEDTALKSKSQLMLQGNKESMQTLNKLDEEIATHAQSLHNSYLKRTFLQSFARDPAHFIQTWLESQSRDLETVLGSGASEGLTIRQEELRRSEFFHLPWVEEAVAINEGQRLALKASSMGNV
;
A
#
# COMPACT_ATOMS: atom_id res chain seq x y z
N MET A 1 29.04 25.52 -13.85
CA MET A 1 28.70 26.95 -13.70
C MET A 1 29.57 27.72 -14.66
N LEU A 2 28.97 28.52 -15.54
CA LEU A 2 29.66 29.37 -16.53
C LEU A 2 30.22 30.62 -15.85
N TYR A 3 31.45 30.99 -16.20
CA TYR A 3 32.17 32.20 -15.79
C TYR A 3 31.32 33.44 -16.13
N LEU A 4 30.79 34.12 -15.11
CA LEU A 4 30.17 35.45 -15.26
C LEU A 4 31.07 36.56 -14.72
N THR A 5 32.13 36.22 -13.99
CA THR A 5 33.24 37.13 -13.72
C THR A 5 34.21 37.06 -14.89
N SER A 6 34.06 37.97 -15.84
CA SER A 6 35.16 38.37 -16.73
C SER A 6 36.42 38.65 -15.92
N ASP A 7 37.61 38.45 -16.49
CA ASP A 7 38.93 38.76 -15.89
C ASP A 7 39.13 40.26 -15.49
N LEU A 8 38.06 41.06 -15.50
CA LEU A 8 38.02 42.50 -15.26
C LEU A 8 37.86 42.88 -13.77
N PHE A 9 37.49 41.93 -12.89
CA PHE A 9 37.27 42.24 -11.46
C PHE A 9 38.45 41.79 -10.59
N PRO A 10 38.97 42.65 -9.69
CA PRO A 10 40.08 42.31 -8.79
C PRO A 10 39.69 41.41 -7.62
N VAL A 11 38.44 40.91 -7.59
CA VAL A 11 37.84 40.17 -6.46
C VAL A 11 37.02 39.01 -7.01
N PHE A 12 37.08 37.84 -6.36
CA PHE A 12 36.28 36.69 -6.74
C PHE A 12 34.84 36.83 -6.23
N VAL A 13 33.88 36.94 -7.14
CA VAL A 13 32.46 36.94 -6.77
C VAL A 13 31.86 35.57 -7.10
N PRO A 14 31.44 34.76 -6.11
CA PRO A 14 30.87 33.43 -6.32
C PRO A 14 29.40 33.51 -6.81
N PHE A 15 29.17 34.28 -7.88
CA PHE A 15 27.87 34.61 -8.44
C PHE A 15 27.75 34.08 -9.87
N GLY A 16 27.53 32.76 -9.97
CA GLY A 16 27.18 32.10 -11.23
C GLY A 16 25.68 31.90 -11.39
N VAL A 17 25.25 31.16 -12.42
CA VAL A 17 23.83 30.91 -12.74
C VAL A 17 23.03 30.36 -11.56
N ILE A 18 23.56 29.37 -10.81
CA ILE A 18 22.89 28.84 -9.61
C ILE A 18 22.85 29.90 -8.50
N GLY A 19 23.89 30.72 -8.35
CA GLY A 19 23.90 31.84 -7.42
C GLY A 19 22.78 32.83 -7.74
N PHE A 20 22.78 33.36 -8.96
CA PHE A 20 21.74 34.27 -9.47
C PHE A 20 20.34 33.71 -9.25
N TYR A 21 20.10 32.46 -9.68
CA TYR A 21 18.83 31.77 -9.47
C TYR A 21 18.40 31.77 -8.00
N ARG A 22 19.31 31.40 -7.09
CA ARG A 22 18.99 31.30 -5.66
C ARG A 22 18.76 32.64 -4.99
N TYR A 23 19.49 33.68 -5.40
CA TYR A 23 19.29 35.03 -4.87
C TYR A 23 18.02 35.67 -5.45
N LEU A 24 17.71 35.45 -6.73
CA LEU A 24 16.45 35.88 -7.34
C LEU A 24 15.25 35.31 -6.59
N TRP A 25 15.21 33.98 -6.39
CA TRP A 25 14.13 33.35 -5.63
C TRP A 25 14.07 33.78 -4.17
N TYR A 26 15.21 34.11 -3.57
CA TYR A 26 15.24 34.67 -2.23
C TYR A 26 14.63 36.08 -2.18
N LEU A 27 14.91 36.95 -3.16
CA LEU A 27 14.31 38.27 -3.28
C LEU A 27 12.79 38.18 -3.52
N ILE A 28 12.34 37.23 -4.36
CA ILE A 28 10.91 36.96 -4.57
C ILE A 28 10.24 36.57 -3.25
N ARG A 29 10.86 35.68 -2.46
CA ARG A 29 10.34 35.27 -1.14
C ARG A 29 10.23 36.46 -0.17
N ILE A 30 11.26 37.31 -0.12
CA ILE A 30 11.23 38.52 0.69
C ILE A 30 10.08 39.43 0.25
N ALA A 31 9.99 39.73 -1.05
CA ALA A 31 8.95 40.61 -1.59
C ALA A 31 7.55 40.08 -1.26
N ALA A 32 7.31 38.79 -1.49
CA ALA A 32 6.04 38.13 -1.15
C ALA A 32 5.74 38.14 0.36
N SER A 33 6.75 37.99 1.22
CA SER A 33 6.57 38.10 2.67
C SER A 33 6.28 39.54 3.12
N PHE A 34 6.78 40.55 2.41
CA PHE A 34 6.47 41.96 2.71
C PHE A 34 5.07 42.36 2.23
N THR A 35 4.57 41.76 1.15
CA THR A 35 3.23 42.01 0.62
C THR A 35 2.15 41.13 1.25
N TYR A 36 2.53 40.07 1.97
CA TYR A 36 1.62 39.24 2.75
C TYR A 36 0.81 40.08 3.75
N ARG A 37 -0.50 39.79 3.85
CA ARG A 37 -1.41 40.40 4.82
C ARG A 37 -2.13 39.33 5.64
N PRO A 38 -2.16 39.45 6.97
CA PRO A 38 -2.94 38.57 7.82
C PRO A 38 -4.45 38.79 7.63
N VAL A 39 -5.25 37.77 7.92
CA VAL A 39 -6.72 37.90 7.89
C VAL A 39 -7.15 38.83 9.03
N PRO A 40 -7.94 39.88 8.78
CA PRO A 40 -8.42 40.78 9.83
C PRO A 40 -9.47 40.08 10.71
N LEU A 41 -9.62 40.54 11.95
CA LEU A 41 -10.67 40.04 12.83
C LEU A 41 -12.05 40.48 12.28
N PRO A 42 -13.03 39.57 12.16
CA PRO A 42 -14.38 39.92 11.77
C PRO A 42 -15.06 40.74 12.87
N GLU A 43 -15.93 41.68 12.49
CA GLU A 43 -16.72 42.48 13.44
C GLU A 43 -17.70 41.60 14.22
N ASN A 44 -18.30 40.61 13.54
CA ASN A 44 -19.19 39.60 14.13
C ASN A 44 -18.61 38.21 13.82
N PRO A 45 -17.78 37.63 14.72
CA PRO A 45 -17.17 36.32 14.48
C PRO A 45 -18.23 35.22 14.49
N THR A 46 -18.15 34.31 13.52
CA THR A 46 -18.99 33.10 13.48
C THR A 46 -18.58 32.12 14.57
N TYR A 47 -17.26 32.01 14.82
CA TYR A 47 -16.71 31.08 15.79
C TYR A 47 -16.28 31.80 17.08
N ILE A 48 -16.79 31.32 18.21
CA ILE A 48 -16.48 31.86 19.55
C ILE A 48 -15.66 30.82 20.31
N ALA A 49 -14.49 31.21 20.81
CA ALA A 49 -13.56 30.29 21.48
C ALA A 49 -14.20 29.50 22.64
N ALA A 50 -15.06 30.14 23.42
CA ALA A 50 -15.71 29.54 24.59
C ALA A 50 -16.76 28.48 24.24
N GLU A 51 -17.24 28.45 22.98
CA GLU A 51 -18.31 27.56 22.53
C GLU A 51 -17.79 26.53 21.52
N ASP A 52 -16.84 26.93 20.68
CA ASP A 52 -16.46 26.22 19.45
C ASP A 52 -15.02 25.68 19.46
N VAL A 53 -14.23 25.91 20.51
CA VAL A 53 -12.82 25.48 20.56
C VAL A 53 -12.56 24.48 21.67
N THR A 54 -12.03 23.32 21.28
CA THR A 54 -11.37 22.37 22.19
C THR A 54 -9.87 22.33 21.90
N ILE A 55 -9.06 22.54 22.92
CA ILE A 55 -7.60 22.42 22.82
C ILE A 55 -7.20 20.98 23.16
N ILE A 56 -6.42 20.33 22.30
CA ILE A 56 -5.89 18.98 22.52
C ILE A 56 -4.38 19.05 22.74
N VAL A 57 -3.93 18.53 23.88
CA VAL A 57 -2.51 18.57 24.29
C VAL A 57 -2.01 17.14 24.60
N PRO A 58 -1.33 16.48 23.65
CA PRO A 58 -0.69 15.20 23.90
C PRO A 58 0.65 15.41 24.63
N THR A 59 0.75 14.97 25.88
CA THR A 59 1.98 15.12 26.68
C THR A 59 2.30 13.89 27.53
N ILE A 60 3.58 13.73 27.84
CA ILE A 60 4.13 12.75 28.79
C ILE A 60 5.08 13.43 29.80
N ASP A 61 5.10 14.77 29.83
CA ASP A 61 6.00 15.56 30.67
C ASP A 61 5.16 16.38 31.66
N ALA A 62 5.49 16.28 32.94
CA ALA A 62 4.79 16.94 34.04
C ALA A 62 5.60 18.13 34.59
N GLY A 63 6.28 18.88 33.72
CA GLY A 63 7.13 20.01 34.08
C GLY A 63 6.35 21.29 34.43
N GLU A 64 7.01 22.23 35.13
CA GLU A 64 6.42 23.55 35.46
C GLU A 64 6.13 24.40 34.20
N GLU A 65 6.87 24.18 33.10
CA GLU A 65 6.63 24.83 31.80
C GLU A 65 5.18 24.58 31.32
N PHE A 66 4.61 23.42 31.64
CA PHE A 66 3.23 23.09 31.32
C PHE A 66 2.22 24.06 31.97
N LYS A 67 2.44 24.46 33.23
CA LYS A 67 1.51 25.36 33.93
C LYS A 67 1.48 26.74 33.30
N GLU A 68 2.65 27.24 32.87
CA GLU A 68 2.76 28.52 32.18
C GLU A 68 2.03 28.48 30.83
N ALA A 69 2.27 27.43 30.04
CA ALA A 69 1.57 27.22 28.78
C ALA A 69 0.05 27.08 28.98
N ALA A 70 -0.40 26.25 29.91
CA ALA A 70 -1.81 26.05 30.23
C ALA A 70 -2.53 27.34 30.65
N ARG A 71 -1.89 28.15 31.49
CA ARG A 71 -2.42 29.48 31.86
C ARG A 71 -2.56 30.38 30.63
N SER A 72 -1.59 30.35 29.71
CA SER A 72 -1.67 31.15 28.49
C SER A 72 -2.83 30.74 27.57
N TRP A 73 -3.16 29.45 27.51
CA TRP A 73 -4.29 28.95 26.72
C TRP A 73 -5.64 29.37 27.31
N LEU A 74 -5.77 29.33 28.63
CA LEU A 74 -6.99 29.72 29.34
C LEU A 74 -7.35 31.20 29.18
N VAL A 75 -6.38 32.07 28.93
CA VAL A 75 -6.65 33.48 28.61
C VAL A 75 -7.55 33.62 27.38
N GLY A 76 -7.40 32.72 26.40
CA GLY A 76 -8.24 32.66 25.21
C GLY A 76 -9.66 32.14 25.45
N LYS A 77 -9.99 31.70 26.68
CA LYS A 77 -11.28 31.14 27.09
C LYS A 77 -11.80 30.06 26.14
N PRO A 78 -11.05 28.96 25.90
CA PRO A 78 -11.58 27.82 25.16
C PRO A 78 -12.72 27.16 25.94
N LYS A 79 -13.59 26.41 25.26
CA LYS A 79 -14.64 25.61 25.91
C LYS A 79 -14.07 24.57 26.87
N GLU A 80 -13.05 23.84 26.41
CA GLU A 80 -12.37 22.80 27.18
C GLU A 80 -10.93 22.58 26.67
N ILE A 81 -10.09 22.07 27.57
CA ILE A 81 -8.72 21.64 27.26
C ILE A 81 -8.60 20.15 27.61
N LEU A 82 -8.27 19.33 26.63
CA LEU A 82 -8.07 17.90 26.77
C LEU A 82 -6.57 17.59 26.79
N ILE A 83 -6.07 17.21 27.96
CA ILE A 83 -4.72 16.68 28.11
C ILE A 83 -4.81 15.17 27.89
N ILE A 84 -4.04 14.61 26.96
CA ILE A 84 -4.01 13.16 26.75
C ILE A 84 -2.62 12.64 27.07
N THR A 85 -2.52 11.71 28.02
CA THR A 85 -1.26 11.15 28.51
C THR A 85 -1.31 9.62 28.65
N GLU A 86 -0.21 9.00 29.09
CA GLU A 86 -0.19 7.57 29.42
C GLU A 86 -0.69 7.31 30.84
N GLU A 87 -1.24 6.12 31.10
CA GLU A 87 -1.82 5.76 32.41
C GLU A 87 -0.87 6.00 33.60
N LYS A 88 0.45 5.82 33.40
CA LYS A 88 1.46 6.04 34.44
C LYS A 88 1.57 7.51 34.87
N MET A 89 1.31 8.43 33.95
CA MET A 89 1.45 9.87 34.16
C MET A 89 0.14 10.54 34.59
N LEU A 90 -0.97 9.79 34.66
CA LEU A 90 -2.29 10.32 35.01
C LEU A 90 -2.26 11.09 36.33
N LYS A 91 -1.67 10.52 37.39
CA LYS A 91 -1.68 11.12 38.72
C LYS A 91 -0.96 12.48 38.75
N GLU A 92 0.19 12.57 38.08
CA GLU A 92 1.00 13.78 38.06
C GLU A 92 0.33 14.88 37.21
N LEU A 93 -0.13 14.54 36.01
CA LEU A 93 -0.79 15.51 35.12
C LEU A 93 -2.18 15.92 35.59
N GLN A 94 -2.93 15.05 36.26
CA GLN A 94 -4.20 15.42 36.88
C GLN A 94 -3.98 16.44 38.00
N ALA A 95 -2.99 16.22 38.87
CA ALA A 95 -2.66 17.19 39.92
C ALA A 95 -2.22 18.55 39.34
N LEU A 96 -1.49 18.56 38.22
CA LEU A 96 -1.13 19.79 37.52
C LEU A 96 -2.33 20.49 36.88
N ALA A 97 -3.23 19.74 36.26
CA ALA A 97 -4.47 20.26 35.68
C ALA A 97 -5.35 20.90 36.77
N ASP A 98 -5.55 20.19 37.88
CA ASP A 98 -6.37 20.63 39.02
C ASP A 98 -5.79 21.89 39.68
N ALA A 99 -4.46 22.05 39.67
CA ALA A 99 -3.79 23.23 40.20
C ALA A 99 -3.92 24.48 39.30
N VAL A 100 -4.24 24.30 38.02
CA VAL A 100 -4.41 25.39 37.05
C VAL A 100 -5.88 25.76 36.90
N ASP A 101 -6.72 24.82 36.45
CA ASP A 101 -8.16 24.98 36.33
C ASP A 101 -8.87 23.62 36.16
N PRO A 102 -9.46 23.05 37.22
CA PRO A 102 -10.12 21.74 37.17
C PRO A 102 -11.46 21.76 36.42
N GLN A 103 -12.04 22.94 36.13
CA GLN A 103 -13.32 23.02 35.43
C GLN A 103 -13.13 22.93 33.92
N THR A 104 -12.11 23.61 33.40
CA THR A 104 -11.85 23.69 31.95
C THR A 104 -10.90 22.60 31.46
N ILE A 105 -10.01 22.09 32.30
CA ILE A 105 -8.98 21.12 31.92
C ILE A 105 -9.38 19.71 32.33
N ARG A 106 -9.41 18.78 31.37
CA ARG A 106 -9.68 17.36 31.59
C ARG A 106 -8.51 16.50 31.12
N VAL A 107 -8.08 15.57 31.96
CA VAL A 107 -7.03 14.61 31.62
C VAL A 107 -7.64 13.28 31.17
N LEU A 108 -7.20 12.78 30.02
CA LEU A 108 -7.56 11.49 29.45
C LEU A 108 -6.30 10.63 29.33
N THR A 109 -6.48 9.31 29.34
CA THR A 109 -5.36 8.36 29.24
C THR A 109 -5.45 7.47 28.02
N VAL A 110 -4.28 7.05 27.56
CA VAL A 110 -4.07 5.95 26.61
C VAL A 110 -3.14 4.90 27.25
N PRO A 111 -3.23 3.62 26.85
CA PRO A 111 -2.44 2.55 27.48
C PRO A 111 -0.93 2.70 27.25
N PHE A 112 -0.51 3.32 26.15
CA PHE A 112 0.89 3.52 25.80
C PHE A 112 1.14 4.92 25.24
N ALA A 113 2.27 5.52 25.59
CA ALA A 113 2.70 6.81 25.05
C ALA A 113 2.93 6.75 23.52
N ASN A 114 2.05 7.41 22.77
CA ASN A 114 2.15 7.58 21.32
C ASN A 114 1.38 8.85 20.92
N LYS A 115 2.08 9.89 20.42
CA LYS A 115 1.47 11.19 20.11
C LYS A 115 0.27 11.08 19.16
N ARG A 116 0.35 10.27 18.11
CA ARG A 116 -0.77 10.12 17.15
C ARG A 116 -1.96 9.40 17.77
N LEU A 117 -1.72 8.41 18.62
CA LEU A 117 -2.77 7.73 19.38
C LEU A 117 -3.41 8.67 20.40
N GLN A 118 -2.60 9.44 21.13
CA GLN A 118 -3.06 10.45 22.09
C GLN A 118 -3.93 11.52 21.40
N MET A 119 -3.48 12.02 20.25
CA MET A 119 -4.26 12.95 19.42
C MET A 119 -5.56 12.31 18.91
N SER A 120 -5.52 11.07 18.40
CA SER A 120 -6.71 10.35 17.94
C SER A 120 -7.75 10.16 19.06
N HIS A 121 -7.29 9.80 20.26
CA HIS A 121 -8.16 9.69 21.43
C HIS A 121 -8.76 11.05 21.82
N GLY A 122 -7.97 12.13 21.76
CA GLY A 122 -8.47 13.49 21.93
C GLY A 122 -9.57 13.85 20.93
N ILE A 123 -9.32 13.63 19.63
CA ILE A 123 -10.27 13.93 18.54
C ILE A 123 -11.61 13.22 18.76
N LYS A 124 -11.57 11.92 19.13
CA LYS A 124 -12.78 11.13 19.41
C LYS A 124 -13.63 11.70 20.56
N ASN A 125 -12.99 12.36 21.54
CA ASN A 125 -13.64 12.91 22.73
C ASN A 125 -14.00 14.40 22.63
N THR A 126 -13.62 15.09 21.55
CA THR A 126 -13.99 16.48 21.31
C THR A 126 -15.44 16.62 20.85
N THR A 127 -16.14 17.67 21.28
CA THR A 127 -17.52 17.96 20.87
C THR A 127 -17.68 19.25 20.07
N THR A 128 -16.65 20.09 20.02
CA THR A 128 -16.64 21.42 19.40
C THR A 128 -16.33 21.39 17.91
N ASP A 129 -16.58 22.50 17.21
CA ASP A 129 -16.40 22.62 15.77
C ASP A 129 -14.93 22.79 15.34
N ILE A 130 -14.08 23.33 16.22
CA ILE A 130 -12.66 23.57 15.96
C ILE A 130 -11.80 22.88 17.02
N ILE A 131 -10.87 22.05 16.55
CA ILE A 131 -9.82 21.45 17.36
C ILE A 131 -8.54 22.26 17.20
N VAL A 132 -7.91 22.62 18.31
CA VAL A 132 -6.58 23.22 18.32
C VAL A 132 -5.60 22.27 18.97
N PHE A 133 -4.63 21.77 18.20
CA PHE A 133 -3.51 21.01 18.77
C PHE A 133 -2.47 21.97 19.32
N ALA A 134 -1.96 21.70 20.52
CA ALA A 134 -0.87 22.44 21.14
C ALA A 134 0.21 21.50 21.71
N ASP A 135 1.48 21.87 21.58
CA ASP A 135 2.56 21.28 22.37
C ASP A 135 2.52 21.84 23.80
N ASP A 136 3.04 21.08 24.77
CA ASP A 136 3.02 21.41 26.20
C ASP A 136 3.93 22.58 26.61
N ASP A 137 4.80 23.04 25.71
CA ASP A 137 5.69 24.20 25.88
C ASP A 137 5.26 25.44 25.07
N ALA A 138 4.08 25.41 24.43
CA ALA A 138 3.62 26.47 23.55
C ALA A 138 2.87 27.57 24.32
N ILE A 139 3.50 28.73 24.50
CA ILE A 139 2.93 29.90 25.18
C ILE A 139 2.23 30.80 24.16
N TRP A 140 0.96 31.11 24.39
CA TRP A 140 0.12 31.87 23.46
C TRP A 140 -0.03 33.34 23.89
N PRO A 141 0.00 34.30 22.95
CA PRO A 141 -0.51 35.63 23.23
C PRO A 141 -2.04 35.59 23.44
N PRO A 142 -2.61 36.52 24.23
CA PRO A 142 -4.06 36.57 24.49
C PRO A 142 -4.93 36.65 23.23
N THR A 143 -4.38 37.18 22.15
CA THR A 143 -5.06 37.43 20.87
C THR A 143 -4.96 36.27 19.88
N LEU A 144 -4.31 35.16 20.25
CA LEU A 144 -4.04 34.04 19.33
C LEU A 144 -5.32 33.37 18.83
N LEU A 145 -6.22 32.96 19.74
CA LEU A 145 -7.44 32.24 19.36
C LEU A 145 -8.33 33.08 18.43
N PRO A 146 -8.69 34.34 18.75
CA PRO A 146 -9.46 35.17 17.82
C PRO A 146 -8.81 35.31 16.44
N SER A 147 -7.49 35.50 16.40
CA SER A 147 -6.74 35.66 15.14
C SER A 147 -6.72 34.40 14.29
N VAL A 148 -6.65 33.23 14.91
CA VAL A 148 -6.69 31.93 14.24
C VAL A 148 -8.12 31.61 13.78
N LEU A 149 -9.13 31.90 14.61
CA LEU A 149 -10.54 31.67 14.30
C LEU A 149 -11.03 32.51 13.12
N ALA A 150 -10.54 33.74 12.98
CA ALA A 150 -10.86 34.61 11.84
C ALA A 150 -10.57 33.95 10.47
N CYS A 151 -9.61 33.03 10.39
CA CYS A 151 -9.30 32.31 9.16
C CYS A 151 -10.36 31.25 8.78
N PHE A 152 -11.16 30.78 9.74
CA PHE A 152 -12.23 29.80 9.49
C PHE A 152 -13.55 30.43 9.01
N GLU A 153 -13.63 31.76 8.94
CA GLU A 153 -14.74 32.44 8.24
C GLU A 153 -14.81 32.02 6.77
N ASP A 154 -13.68 31.68 6.14
CA ASP A 154 -13.66 30.95 4.88
C ASP A 154 -13.93 29.45 5.12
N GLN A 155 -15.08 28.99 4.62
CA GLN A 155 -15.51 27.60 4.72
C GLN A 155 -14.58 26.61 4.02
N LYS A 156 -13.73 27.05 3.07
CA LYS A 156 -12.72 26.18 2.43
C LYS A 156 -11.48 25.94 3.28
N VAL A 157 -11.23 26.76 4.30
CA VAL A 157 -10.06 26.62 5.17
C VAL A 157 -10.29 25.47 6.13
N GLY A 158 -9.50 24.40 5.97
CA GLY A 158 -9.55 23.21 6.82
C GLY A 158 -8.54 23.22 7.96
N GLY A 159 -7.43 23.96 7.82
CA GLY A 159 -6.37 24.05 8.84
C GLY A 159 -5.64 25.38 8.84
N VAL A 160 -5.33 25.88 10.03
CA VAL A 160 -4.72 27.20 10.26
C VAL A 160 -3.51 27.07 11.19
N GLY A 161 -2.40 27.65 10.78
CA GLY A 161 -1.14 27.68 11.53
C GLY A 161 -0.79 29.06 12.02
N THR A 162 0.23 29.13 12.88
CA THR A 162 0.70 30.37 13.52
C THR A 162 2.18 30.63 13.25
N SER A 163 2.57 31.90 13.42
CA SER A 163 3.99 32.27 13.44
C SER A 163 4.62 31.91 14.80
N GLN A 164 5.92 31.65 14.78
CA GLN A 164 6.63 31.13 15.97
C GLN A 164 7.88 31.93 16.28
N ARG A 165 8.17 32.06 17.57
CA ARG A 165 9.39 32.63 18.11
C ARG A 165 9.94 31.80 19.27
N VAL A 166 11.25 31.82 19.47
CA VAL A 166 11.90 31.07 20.55
C VAL A 166 11.72 31.82 21.87
N GLN A 167 11.25 31.11 22.89
CA GLN A 167 11.33 31.54 24.28
C GLN A 167 12.68 31.08 24.87
N PRO A 168 13.51 32.00 25.39
CA PRO A 168 14.75 31.62 26.06
C PRO A 168 14.45 30.92 27.40
N VAL A 169 15.16 29.84 27.69
CA VAL A 169 15.03 29.11 28.97
C VAL A 169 15.69 29.89 30.14
N GLY A 170 16.69 30.72 29.85
CA GLY A 170 17.38 31.55 30.84
C GLY A 170 17.46 33.03 30.46
N ASN A 171 18.22 33.81 31.22
CA ASN A 171 18.35 35.27 30.99
C ASN A 171 18.92 35.65 29.61
N ARG A 172 19.64 34.74 28.96
CA ARG A 172 20.19 34.91 27.61
C ARG A 172 20.02 33.64 26.81
N MET A 173 19.76 33.77 25.51
CA MET A 173 19.75 32.64 24.59
C MET A 173 21.15 32.05 24.45
N THR A 174 21.23 30.73 24.57
CA THR A 174 22.40 29.94 24.20
C THR A 174 22.60 29.97 22.68
N VAL A 175 23.80 29.59 22.21
CA VAL A 175 24.07 29.46 20.77
C VAL A 175 23.05 28.53 20.08
N TRP A 176 22.59 27.48 20.74
CA TRP A 176 21.62 26.53 20.20
C TRP A 176 20.24 27.15 20.03
N GLU A 177 19.79 27.94 21.01
CA GLU A 177 18.53 28.69 20.94
C GLU A 177 18.58 29.78 19.87
N VAL A 178 19.70 30.51 19.74
CA VAL A 178 19.88 31.51 18.67
C VAL A 178 19.84 30.84 17.29
N LEU A 179 20.51 29.71 17.10
CA LEU A 179 20.45 28.93 15.86
C LEU A 179 19.02 28.46 15.56
N ALA A 180 18.25 28.08 16.58
CA ALA A 180 16.84 27.74 16.42
C ALA A 180 16.00 28.97 16.04
N ALA A 181 16.26 30.13 16.65
CA ALA A 181 15.56 31.38 16.39
C ALA A 181 15.80 31.88 14.96
N PHE A 182 17.05 31.85 14.47
CA PHE A 182 17.37 32.14 13.06
C PHE A 182 16.58 31.24 12.11
N ARG A 183 16.45 29.94 12.41
CA ARG A 183 15.68 29.01 11.57
C ARG A 183 14.19 29.31 11.60
N LEU A 184 13.62 29.64 12.76
CA LEU A 184 12.21 30.01 12.88
C LEU A 184 11.91 31.30 12.13
N THR A 185 12.78 32.32 12.21
CA THR A 185 12.59 33.54 11.42
C THR A 185 12.60 33.26 9.92
N ILE A 186 13.55 32.45 9.43
CA ILE A 186 13.57 32.03 8.02
C ILE A 186 12.29 31.26 7.67
N ARG A 187 11.82 30.37 8.55
CA ARG A 187 10.56 29.63 8.35
C ARG A 187 9.37 30.56 8.26
N ASN A 188 9.25 31.57 9.13
CA ASN A 188 8.12 32.52 9.12
C ASN A 188 8.05 33.27 7.79
N ILE A 189 9.20 33.66 7.22
CA ILE A 189 9.28 34.28 5.88
C ILE A 189 8.89 33.28 4.77
N GLU A 190 9.35 32.03 4.87
CA GLU A 190 9.00 31.00 3.88
C GLU A 190 7.51 30.68 3.86
N ILE A 191 6.86 30.57 5.03
CA ILE A 191 5.44 30.21 5.11
C ILE A 191 4.53 31.40 4.78
N SER A 192 4.88 32.63 5.19
CA SER A 192 4.11 33.82 4.79
C SER A 192 4.18 34.03 3.27
N SER A 193 5.36 33.86 2.68
CA SER A 193 5.54 33.99 1.22
C SER A 193 4.81 32.91 0.43
N SER A 194 4.83 31.64 0.86
CA SER A 194 4.09 30.59 0.14
C SER A 194 2.58 30.78 0.24
N THR A 195 2.07 31.09 1.45
CA THR A 195 0.64 31.40 1.63
C THR A 195 0.22 32.61 0.80
N HIS A 196 1.06 33.62 0.64
CA HIS A 196 0.75 34.77 -0.22
C HIS A 196 0.75 34.43 -1.71
N ILE A 197 1.70 33.61 -2.18
CA ILE A 197 1.89 33.35 -3.62
C ILE A 197 0.84 32.38 -4.17
N ASP A 198 0.59 31.25 -3.52
CA ASP A 198 -0.31 30.21 -4.03
C ASP A 198 -1.27 29.65 -2.97
N GLY A 199 -1.35 30.27 -1.78
CA GLY A 199 -2.21 29.83 -0.69
C GLY A 199 -1.75 28.52 -0.02
N GLY A 200 -0.61 27.96 -0.42
CA GLY A 200 -0.14 26.66 0.03
C GLY A 200 0.90 26.73 1.14
N LEU A 201 1.03 25.63 1.87
CA LEU A 201 2.04 25.45 2.92
C LEU A 201 2.65 24.06 2.87
N PRO A 202 3.97 23.93 3.08
CA PRO A 202 4.61 22.61 3.16
C PRO A 202 4.35 21.89 4.49
N CYS A 203 3.96 22.63 5.53
CA CYS A 203 3.72 22.10 6.88
C CYS A 203 3.11 23.19 7.79
N LEU A 204 1.88 22.95 8.28
CA LEU A 204 1.37 23.59 9.50
C LEU A 204 2.21 23.09 10.69
N SER A 205 2.55 23.95 11.64
CA SER A 205 3.45 23.55 12.73
C SER A 205 2.73 22.74 13.78
N GLY A 206 3.31 21.62 14.22
CA GLY A 206 2.75 20.83 15.32
C GLY A 206 2.79 21.50 16.71
N ARG A 207 3.43 22.68 16.84
CA ARG A 207 3.46 23.45 18.11
C ARG A 207 2.10 24.03 18.47
N THR A 208 1.46 24.67 17.49
CA THR A 208 0.05 25.07 17.56
C THR A 208 -0.52 25.08 16.15
N ALA A 209 -1.60 24.36 15.93
CA ALA A 209 -2.38 24.43 14.70
C ALA A 209 -3.85 24.09 14.97
N ALA A 210 -4.75 24.83 14.33
CA ALA A 210 -6.18 24.65 14.43
C ALA A 210 -6.74 23.95 13.19
N TYR A 211 -7.77 23.14 13.36
CA TYR A 211 -8.41 22.36 12.30
C TYR A 211 -9.91 22.25 12.54
N ARG A 212 -10.68 22.12 11.45
CA ARG A 212 -12.10 21.78 11.57
C ARG A 212 -12.28 20.36 12.11
N THR A 213 -13.08 20.22 13.16
CA THR A 213 -13.34 18.94 13.81
C THR A 213 -13.95 17.91 12.86
N ILE A 214 -14.84 18.34 11.96
CA ILE A 214 -15.48 17.46 10.99
C ILE A 214 -14.48 16.72 10.09
N ILE A 215 -13.35 17.35 9.77
CA ILE A 215 -12.29 16.74 8.96
C ILE A 215 -11.55 15.67 9.76
N LEU A 216 -11.27 15.96 11.03
CA LEU A 216 -10.50 15.07 11.89
C LEU A 216 -11.32 13.88 12.43
N LYS A 217 -12.63 14.05 12.55
CA LYS A 217 -13.54 12.97 12.97
C LYS A 217 -13.88 11.97 11.87
N ASP A 218 -13.49 12.24 10.63
CA ASP A 218 -13.65 11.30 9.54
C ASP A 218 -12.99 9.94 9.90
N PRO A 219 -13.72 8.82 9.85
CA PRO A 219 -13.16 7.50 10.10
C PRO A 219 -11.95 7.16 9.20
N GLU A 220 -11.96 7.62 7.94
CA GLU A 220 -10.84 7.42 7.02
C GLU A 220 -9.60 8.21 7.45
N PHE A 221 -9.81 9.45 7.93
CA PHE A 221 -8.74 10.25 8.52
C PHE A 221 -8.15 9.57 9.74
N LEU A 222 -8.98 9.15 10.71
CA LEU A 222 -8.50 8.56 11.96
C LEU A 222 -7.72 7.26 11.72
N HIS A 223 -8.23 6.43 10.80
CA HIS A 223 -7.54 5.21 10.38
C HIS A 223 -6.20 5.54 9.69
N GLY A 224 -6.21 6.41 8.69
CA GLY A 224 -5.00 6.81 7.95
C GLY A 224 -3.94 7.49 8.83
N PHE A 225 -4.37 8.29 9.82
CA PHE A 225 -3.49 9.01 10.73
C PHE A 225 -2.73 8.07 11.67
N THR A 226 -3.42 7.04 12.18
CA THR A 226 -2.84 6.05 13.10
C THR A 226 -2.08 4.92 12.38
N HIS A 227 -2.46 4.62 11.13
CA HIS A 227 -1.88 3.54 10.31
C HIS A 227 -1.04 4.10 9.13
N ASP A 228 -0.27 5.14 9.37
CA ASP A 228 0.60 5.75 8.36
C ASP A 228 1.96 5.04 8.31
N TYR A 229 2.28 4.40 7.18
CA TYR A 229 3.53 3.65 7.01
C TYR A 229 4.44 4.27 5.95
N TRP A 230 5.71 4.50 6.29
CA TRP A 230 6.73 4.82 5.29
C TRP A 230 7.14 3.57 4.51
N LEU A 231 7.03 3.65 3.17
CA LEU A 231 7.26 2.55 2.23
C LEU A 231 6.49 1.26 2.58
N GLY A 232 5.31 1.39 3.21
CA GLY A 232 4.48 0.25 3.63
C GLY A 232 5.07 -0.62 4.75
N LYS A 233 6.25 -0.27 5.29
CA LYS A 233 6.97 -1.09 6.28
C LYS A 233 7.12 -0.41 7.63
N TYR A 234 7.45 0.88 7.65
CA TYR A 234 7.84 1.57 8.88
C TYR A 234 6.72 2.49 9.38
N GLN A 235 6.02 2.11 10.46
CA GLN A 235 4.94 2.92 11.02
C GLN A 235 5.48 4.27 11.54
N LEU A 236 4.81 5.36 11.16
CA LEU A 236 5.23 6.72 11.45
C LEU A 236 4.61 7.24 12.76
N ASN A 237 5.46 7.40 13.78
CA ASN A 237 5.06 7.93 15.10
C ASN A 237 5.39 9.41 15.28
N SER A 238 6.02 10.01 14.28
CA SER A 238 6.37 11.42 14.27
C SER A 238 5.96 12.04 12.93
N GLY A 239 5.83 13.38 12.91
CA GLY A 239 5.37 14.10 11.72
C GLY A 239 3.86 14.07 11.54
N ASP A 240 3.14 14.06 12.66
CA ASP A 240 1.70 14.30 12.77
C ASP A 240 1.27 15.57 12.02
N ASP A 241 2.00 16.67 12.23
CA ASP A 241 1.82 17.96 11.58
C ASP A 241 1.91 17.91 10.04
N LYS A 242 2.90 17.16 9.53
CA LYS A 242 3.09 16.89 8.11
C LYS A 242 1.97 16.00 7.54
N PHE A 243 1.51 14.99 8.28
CA PHE A 243 0.37 14.18 7.86
C PHE A 243 -0.89 15.02 7.73
N LEU A 244 -1.23 15.79 8.77
CA LEU A 244 -2.39 16.68 8.80
C LEU A 244 -2.37 17.63 7.60
N THR A 245 -1.23 18.30 7.36
CA THR A 245 -1.09 19.23 6.23
C THR A 245 -1.29 18.53 4.88
N ARG A 246 -0.69 17.35 4.67
CA ARG A 246 -0.87 16.57 3.43
C ARG A 246 -2.31 16.13 3.25
N TRP A 247 -2.98 15.71 4.33
CA TRP A 247 -4.37 15.28 4.28
C TRP A 247 -5.27 16.41 3.79
N MET A 248 -5.08 17.64 4.30
CA MET A 248 -5.84 18.82 3.85
C MET A 248 -5.69 19.00 2.33
N VAL A 249 -4.44 19.03 1.84
CA VAL A 249 -4.16 19.23 0.41
C VAL A 249 -4.73 18.09 -0.45
N ALA A 250 -4.62 16.84 -0.01
CA ALA A 250 -5.10 15.67 -0.76
C ALA A 250 -6.63 15.61 -0.86
N HIS A 251 -7.35 16.15 0.13
CA HIS A 251 -8.82 16.16 0.19
C HIS A 251 -9.44 17.50 -0.22
N GLY A 252 -8.64 18.40 -0.80
CA GLY A 252 -9.13 19.66 -1.38
C GLY A 252 -9.43 20.77 -0.38
N TRP A 253 -8.96 20.66 0.87
CA TRP A 253 -9.06 21.70 1.89
C TRP A 253 -7.93 22.71 1.75
N SER A 254 -8.25 24.00 1.90
CA SER A 254 -7.27 25.07 1.95
C SER A 254 -6.57 25.10 3.32
N THR A 255 -5.29 25.44 3.32
CA THR A 255 -4.53 25.70 4.56
C THR A 255 -4.13 27.17 4.61
N TYR A 256 -4.15 27.77 5.80
CA TYR A 256 -3.69 29.15 5.98
C TYR A 256 -2.67 29.25 7.12
N VAL A 257 -1.83 30.28 7.09
CA VAL A 257 -0.98 30.63 8.22
C VAL A 257 -1.22 32.08 8.58
N GLN A 258 -1.45 32.36 9.86
CA GLN A 258 -1.60 33.71 10.38
C GLN A 258 -0.22 34.19 10.88
N CYS A 259 0.49 34.92 10.03
CA CYS A 259 1.81 35.48 10.33
C CYS A 259 1.70 36.94 10.78
N CYS A 260 1.32 37.17 12.03
CA CYS A 260 1.24 38.49 12.65
C CYS A 260 1.56 38.41 14.15
N LYS A 261 1.76 39.55 14.80
CA LYS A 261 2.14 39.60 16.23
C LYS A 261 1.05 39.01 17.14
N GLU A 262 -0.21 39.13 16.73
CA GLU A 262 -1.38 38.64 17.44
C GLU A 262 -1.48 37.11 17.43
N ALA A 263 -0.85 36.46 16.45
CA ALA A 263 -0.77 35.00 16.31
C ALA A 263 0.69 34.49 16.33
N GLU A 264 1.57 35.19 17.05
CA GLU A 264 2.96 34.78 17.24
C GLU A 264 3.12 34.06 18.59
N LEU A 265 3.24 32.74 18.55
CA LEU A 265 3.44 31.94 19.77
C LEU A 265 4.92 31.86 20.15
N LEU A 266 5.16 31.63 21.45
CA LEU A 266 6.48 31.39 22.01
C LEU A 266 6.62 29.91 22.37
N SER A 267 7.78 29.30 22.10
CA SER A 267 8.05 27.90 22.47
C SER A 267 9.53 27.73 22.80
N THR A 268 9.83 26.86 23.76
CA THR A 268 11.20 26.60 24.20
C THR A 268 11.94 25.71 23.20
N MET A 269 13.26 25.83 23.17
CA MET A 269 14.13 24.99 22.34
C MET A 269 15.19 24.35 23.23
N LYS A 270 15.66 23.16 22.88
CA LYS A 270 16.67 22.49 23.71
C LYS A 270 17.97 23.32 23.71
N PRO A 271 18.45 23.80 24.87
CA PRO A 271 19.56 24.77 24.95
C PRO A 271 20.95 24.10 24.83
N ASN A 272 21.01 22.88 24.31
CA ASN A 272 22.22 22.06 24.24
C ASN A 272 22.29 21.26 22.95
N TRP A 273 23.36 20.46 22.79
CA TRP A 273 23.62 19.66 21.59
C TRP A 273 22.46 18.71 21.21
N ARG A 274 21.55 18.37 22.12
CA ARG A 274 20.34 17.58 21.81
C ARG A 274 19.43 18.29 20.80
N PHE A 275 19.57 19.61 20.64
CA PHE A 275 18.97 20.36 19.52
C PHE A 275 19.29 19.72 18.16
N LEU A 276 20.51 19.22 17.95
CA LEU A 276 20.88 18.55 16.70
C LEU A 276 20.04 17.29 16.45
N LYS A 277 19.77 16.50 17.49
CA LYS A 277 18.88 15.33 17.41
C LYS A 277 17.44 15.75 17.06
N GLN A 278 16.96 16.86 17.62
CA GLN A 278 15.65 17.42 17.32
C GLN A 278 15.56 17.86 15.85
N VAL A 279 16.56 18.58 15.34
CA VAL A 279 16.61 19.01 13.93
C VAL A 279 16.75 17.81 12.99
N LEU A 280 17.53 16.79 13.34
CA LEU A 280 17.65 15.55 12.57
C LEU A 280 16.30 14.86 12.39
N ARG A 281 15.52 14.72 13.48
CA ARG A 281 14.16 14.15 13.44
C ARG A 281 13.24 14.95 12.51
N TRP A 282 13.21 16.29 12.65
CA TRP A 282 12.42 17.14 11.76
C TRP A 282 12.83 17.02 10.30
N THR A 283 14.13 16.83 10.05
CA THR A 283 14.68 16.67 8.70
C THR A 283 14.22 15.35 8.07
N ARG A 284 14.24 14.24 8.81
CA ARG A 284 13.69 12.96 8.36
C ARG A 284 12.19 13.06 8.04
N ASN A 285 11.42 13.72 8.90
CA ASN A 285 9.99 13.96 8.65
C ASN A 285 9.74 14.78 7.38
N THR A 286 10.56 15.82 7.18
CA THR A 286 10.49 16.66 5.99
C THR A 286 10.79 15.83 4.74
N TRP A 287 11.87 15.03 4.74
CA TRP A 287 12.18 14.15 3.62
C TRP A 287 11.04 13.20 3.27
N ARG A 288 10.51 12.47 4.26
CA ARG A 288 9.43 11.52 4.03
C ARG A 288 8.19 12.20 3.47
N SER A 289 7.76 13.28 4.10
CA SER A 289 6.55 13.99 3.70
C SER A 289 6.69 14.63 2.33
N ASP A 290 7.79 15.34 2.07
CA ASP A 290 7.97 16.09 0.84
C ASP A 290 8.14 15.11 -0.35
N LEU A 291 8.87 13.99 -0.18
CA LEU A 291 8.97 12.96 -1.21
C LEU A 291 7.60 12.31 -1.52
N ARG A 292 6.79 12.05 -0.49
CA ARG A 292 5.45 11.51 -0.69
C ARG A 292 4.56 12.51 -1.43
N SER A 293 4.54 13.77 -1.02
CA SER A 293 3.73 14.82 -1.68
C SER A 293 4.16 15.06 -3.13
N LEU A 294 5.48 15.09 -3.40
CA LEU A 294 6.02 15.36 -4.74
C LEU A 294 5.86 14.18 -5.70
N PHE A 295 6.11 12.94 -5.25
CA PHE A 295 6.27 11.80 -6.15
C PHE A 295 5.19 10.73 -6.04
N MET A 296 4.60 10.54 -4.85
CA MET A 296 3.58 9.52 -4.62
C MET A 296 2.16 10.09 -4.79
N GLU A 297 1.80 11.10 -4.00
CA GLU A 297 0.46 11.69 -3.97
C GLU A 297 0.23 12.70 -5.10
N ARG A 298 1.22 13.54 -5.38
CA ARG A 298 1.28 14.52 -6.49
C ARG A 298 0.22 15.62 -6.49
N TYR A 299 -0.72 15.65 -5.54
CA TYR A 299 -1.74 16.71 -5.43
C TYR A 299 -1.14 18.11 -5.32
N ILE A 300 0.02 18.24 -4.65
CA ILE A 300 0.67 19.54 -4.44
C ILE A 300 1.04 20.24 -5.75
N TRP A 301 1.34 19.49 -6.83
CA TRP A 301 1.71 20.06 -8.13
C TRP A 301 0.58 20.81 -8.81
N THR A 302 -0.67 20.36 -8.60
CA THR A 302 -1.85 20.99 -9.20
C THR A 302 -2.44 22.05 -8.30
N THR A 303 -2.40 21.85 -6.98
CA THR A 303 -3.05 22.77 -6.03
C THR A 303 -2.15 23.94 -5.64
N HIS A 304 -0.86 23.69 -5.39
CA HIS A 304 0.10 24.70 -4.92
C HIS A 304 1.47 24.55 -5.63
N PRO A 305 1.57 24.97 -6.91
CA PRO A 305 2.78 24.76 -7.72
C PRO A 305 4.02 25.44 -7.15
N TYR A 306 3.88 26.60 -6.49
CA TYR A 306 5.01 27.29 -5.88
C TYR A 306 5.52 26.52 -4.66
N VAL A 307 4.62 26.00 -3.81
CA VAL A 307 5.02 25.11 -2.71
C VAL A 307 5.75 23.87 -3.24
N ALA A 308 5.21 23.22 -4.28
CA ALA A 308 5.86 22.07 -4.91
C ALA A 308 7.28 22.41 -5.39
N TYR A 309 7.45 23.57 -6.05
CA TYR A 309 8.75 24.10 -6.41
C TYR A 309 9.67 24.27 -5.18
N THR A 310 9.20 24.89 -4.09
CA THR A 310 10.03 25.06 -2.90
C THR A 310 10.45 23.74 -2.24
N MET A 311 9.62 22.70 -2.30
CA MET A 311 9.96 21.36 -1.83
C MET A 311 11.07 20.74 -2.69
N VAL A 312 11.00 20.91 -4.02
CA VAL A 312 12.06 20.46 -4.94
C VAL A 312 13.36 21.23 -4.72
N ASP A 313 13.31 22.56 -4.56
CA ASP A 313 14.48 23.37 -4.20
C ASP A 313 15.12 22.89 -2.89
N LYS A 314 14.30 22.55 -1.89
CA LYS A 314 14.76 22.01 -0.59
C LYS A 314 15.45 20.64 -0.73
N LEU A 315 15.04 19.81 -1.68
CA LEU A 315 15.64 18.51 -2.02
C LEU A 315 17.05 18.69 -2.62
N PHE A 316 17.24 19.65 -3.53
CA PHE A 316 18.55 19.88 -4.18
C PHE A 316 19.50 20.82 -3.43
N ASN A 317 18.97 21.62 -2.49
CA ASN A 317 19.74 22.57 -1.70
C ASN A 317 21.00 22.00 -1.02
N PRO A 318 20.99 20.81 -0.37
CA PRO A 318 22.18 20.27 0.30
C PRO A 318 23.35 20.05 -0.65
N PHE A 319 23.06 19.49 -1.83
CA PHE A 319 24.07 19.21 -2.86
C PHE A 319 24.67 20.50 -3.41
N THR A 320 23.81 21.47 -3.76
CA THR A 320 24.28 22.76 -4.29
C THR A 320 25.06 23.57 -3.25
N LEU A 321 24.74 23.44 -1.96
CA LEU A 321 25.51 24.11 -0.89
C LEU A 321 26.90 23.49 -0.72
N LEU A 322 27.03 22.17 -0.77
CA LEU A 322 28.30 21.47 -0.62
C LEU A 322 29.21 21.58 -1.85
N LEU A 323 28.63 21.81 -3.04
CA LEU A 323 29.40 22.05 -4.27
C LEU A 323 30.19 23.37 -4.23
N GLY A 324 29.73 24.36 -3.46
CA GLY A 324 30.38 25.67 -3.33
C GLY A 324 31.83 25.58 -2.85
N PRO A 325 32.10 25.01 -1.66
CA PRO A 325 33.46 24.81 -1.16
C PRO A 325 34.35 23.96 -2.07
N VAL A 326 33.81 22.91 -2.70
CA VAL A 326 34.55 22.07 -3.65
C VAL A 326 35.02 22.88 -4.86
N PHE A 327 34.15 23.75 -5.37
CA PHE A 327 34.50 24.64 -6.47
C PHE A 327 35.54 25.69 -6.08
N VAL A 328 35.41 26.28 -4.89
CA VAL A 328 36.40 27.23 -4.35
C VAL A 328 37.76 26.56 -4.17
N ALA A 329 37.80 25.33 -3.63
CA ALA A 329 39.02 24.56 -3.50
C ALA A 329 39.66 24.26 -4.86
N ARG A 330 38.84 23.90 -5.87
CA ARG A 330 39.32 23.71 -7.25
C ARG A 330 39.91 25.00 -7.83
N LEU A 331 39.27 26.15 -7.63
CA LEU A 331 39.79 27.44 -8.11
C LEU A 331 41.08 27.84 -7.38
N MET A 332 41.19 27.55 -6.09
CA MET A 332 42.43 27.75 -5.34
C MET A 332 43.56 26.90 -5.92
N VAL A 333 43.30 25.63 -6.28
CA VAL A 333 44.29 24.79 -6.98
C VAL A 333 44.59 25.31 -8.38
N GLN A 334 43.59 25.78 -9.13
CA GLN A 334 43.82 26.37 -10.45
C GLN A 334 44.65 27.66 -10.38
N SER A 335 44.56 28.43 -9.29
CA SER A 335 45.37 29.64 -9.10
C SER A 335 46.85 29.38 -8.82
N THR A 336 47.28 28.12 -8.64
CA THR A 336 48.70 27.77 -8.51
C THR A 336 49.39 27.51 -9.86
N TYR A 337 48.62 27.43 -10.96
CA TYR A 337 49.15 27.25 -12.30
C TYR A 337 49.21 28.60 -13.06
N PRO A 338 50.16 28.79 -13.98
CA PRO A 338 50.15 29.95 -14.88
C PRO A 338 48.85 30.02 -15.70
N VAL A 339 48.34 31.23 -15.94
CA VAL A 339 47.10 31.45 -16.73
C VAL A 339 47.23 30.86 -18.14
N ALA A 340 48.44 30.85 -18.71
CA ALA A 340 48.73 30.25 -20.01
C ALA A 340 48.46 28.73 -20.05
N ASP A 341 48.58 28.03 -18.92
CA ASP A 341 48.36 26.59 -18.78
C ASP A 341 46.94 26.25 -18.28
N GLY A 342 46.02 27.22 -18.34
CA GLY A 342 44.64 27.07 -17.83
C GLY A 342 44.49 27.38 -16.34
N GLY A 343 45.45 28.09 -15.73
CA GLY A 343 45.37 28.60 -14.37
C GLY A 343 44.40 29.77 -14.18
N TYR A 344 44.05 30.07 -12.93
CA TYR A 344 43.11 31.15 -12.59
C TYR A 344 43.86 32.46 -12.30
N HIS A 345 43.36 33.60 -12.80
CA HIS A 345 44.07 34.89 -12.74
C HIS A 345 44.19 35.50 -11.34
N LEU A 346 43.31 35.15 -10.39
CA LEU A 346 43.39 35.64 -9.00
C LEU A 346 44.20 34.68 -8.11
N PRO A 347 45.00 35.21 -7.15
CA PRO A 347 45.70 34.38 -6.19
C PRO A 347 44.73 33.69 -5.20
N TRP A 348 45.09 32.50 -4.74
CA TRP A 348 44.25 31.66 -3.86
C TRP A 348 43.70 32.38 -2.63
N TRP A 349 44.49 33.27 -2.01
CA TRP A 349 44.10 33.99 -0.79
C TRP A 349 42.96 35.00 -1.07
N ASN A 350 42.97 35.62 -2.25
CA ASN A 350 41.91 36.55 -2.67
C ASN A 350 40.61 35.80 -2.92
N ILE A 351 40.67 34.63 -3.58
CA ILE A 351 39.52 33.75 -3.78
C ILE A 351 38.90 33.35 -2.43
N LEU A 352 39.73 32.90 -1.49
CA LEU A 352 39.29 32.47 -0.17
C LEU A 352 38.68 33.64 0.64
N ALA A 353 39.36 34.78 0.69
CA ALA A 353 38.88 35.96 1.41
C ALA A 353 37.55 36.48 0.83
N SER A 354 37.47 36.60 -0.50
CA SER A 354 36.26 37.04 -1.18
C SER A 354 35.10 36.09 -0.94
N TYR A 355 35.34 34.77 -0.94
CA TYR A 355 34.33 33.77 -0.63
C TYR A 355 33.83 33.88 0.81
N ILE A 356 34.73 34.07 1.78
CA ILE A 356 34.36 34.26 3.19
C ILE A 356 33.52 35.53 3.35
N VAL A 357 33.98 36.67 2.82
CA VAL A 357 33.25 37.95 2.86
C VAL A 357 31.87 37.80 2.23
N TRP A 358 31.78 37.15 1.07
CA TRP A 358 30.51 36.88 0.41
C TRP A 358 29.56 36.01 1.25
N LEU A 359 30.07 34.94 1.86
CA LEU A 359 29.28 34.09 2.76
C LEU A 359 28.77 34.89 3.95
N PHE A 360 29.62 35.67 4.61
CA PHE A 360 29.19 36.53 5.71
C PHE A 360 28.15 37.55 5.27
N ALA A 361 28.41 38.33 4.21
CA ALA A 361 27.47 39.33 3.72
C ALA A 361 26.11 38.73 3.38
N THR A 362 26.08 37.64 2.59
CA THR A 362 24.83 37.06 2.12
C THR A 362 24.09 36.25 3.18
N ARG A 363 24.78 35.65 4.15
CA ARG A 363 24.14 34.93 5.26
C ARG A 363 23.63 35.88 6.33
N THR A 364 24.36 36.95 6.63
CA THR A 364 23.87 38.04 7.49
C THR A 364 22.64 38.70 6.86
N ALA A 365 22.67 39.00 5.55
CA ALA A 365 21.52 39.55 4.84
C ALA A 365 20.26 38.70 5.02
N LYS A 366 20.41 37.37 5.02
CA LYS A 366 19.28 36.43 5.25
C LYS A 366 18.67 36.50 6.65
N LEU A 367 19.45 36.95 7.62
CA LEU A 367 19.08 37.04 9.02
C LEU A 367 18.66 38.44 9.45
N LEU A 368 18.69 39.44 8.54
CA LEU A 368 18.34 40.82 8.86
C LEU A 368 16.98 40.97 9.58
N PRO A 369 15.89 40.27 9.21
CA PRO A 369 14.62 40.40 9.93
C PRO A 369 14.70 39.97 11.41
N HIS A 370 15.58 39.01 11.72
CA HIS A 370 15.86 38.60 13.10
C HIS A 370 16.74 39.64 13.80
N LEU A 371 17.84 40.03 13.16
CA LEU A 371 18.82 40.97 13.72
C LEU A 371 18.23 42.38 13.94
N TRP A 372 17.17 42.74 13.22
CA TRP A 372 16.43 43.98 13.47
C TRP A 372 15.79 44.02 14.86
N HIS A 373 15.33 42.86 15.36
CA HIS A 373 14.73 42.74 16.68
C HIS A 373 15.79 42.44 17.76
N ARG A 374 16.83 41.66 17.41
CA ARG A 374 17.93 41.29 18.31
C ARG A 374 19.30 41.51 17.64
N PRO A 375 19.82 42.75 17.61
CA PRO A 375 21.10 43.04 16.94
C PRO A 375 22.30 42.36 17.60
N GLN A 376 22.23 42.07 18.91
CA GLN A 376 23.27 41.37 19.65
C GLN A 376 23.58 39.97 19.12
N ASP A 377 22.63 39.32 18.44
CA ASP A 377 22.78 37.95 17.97
C ASP A 377 23.68 37.84 16.72
N ILE A 378 24.14 38.98 16.18
CA ILE A 378 25.09 39.05 15.06
C ILE A 378 26.40 38.27 15.34
N ILE A 379 26.79 38.18 16.62
CA ILE A 379 27.98 37.43 17.05
C ILE A 379 27.89 35.92 16.73
N TYR A 380 26.67 35.39 16.56
CA TYR A 380 26.41 33.98 16.27
C TYR A 380 26.27 33.68 14.77
N VAL A 381 26.41 34.69 13.89
CA VAL A 381 26.41 34.48 12.43
C VAL A 381 27.50 33.49 11.98
N PRO A 382 28.76 33.54 12.47
CA PRO A 382 29.76 32.51 12.14
C PRO A 382 29.28 31.09 12.47
N ALA A 383 28.67 30.91 13.65
CA ALA A 383 28.12 29.63 14.08
C ALA A 383 26.98 29.18 13.16
N PHE A 384 26.13 30.10 12.69
CA PHE A 384 25.07 29.80 11.72
C PHE A 384 25.60 29.35 10.36
N ILE A 385 26.70 29.94 9.88
CA ILE A 385 27.35 29.53 8.62
C ILE A 385 27.89 28.11 8.74
N LEU A 386 28.66 27.82 9.79
CA LEU A 386 29.20 26.47 10.05
C LEU A 386 28.08 25.45 10.22
N PHE A 387 27.06 25.80 11.00
CA PHE A 387 25.86 24.99 11.18
C PHE A 387 25.13 24.75 9.85
N GLY A 388 25.13 25.71 8.92
CA GLY A 388 24.54 25.55 7.58
C GLY A 388 25.19 24.44 6.76
N TYR A 389 26.53 24.32 6.79
CA TYR A 389 27.25 23.23 6.12
C TYR A 389 27.06 21.90 6.83
N TYR A 390 27.18 21.88 8.17
CA TYR A 390 26.84 20.70 8.97
C TYR A 390 25.42 20.22 8.67
N PHE A 391 24.46 21.14 8.58
CA PHE A 391 23.05 20.85 8.32
C PHE A 391 22.84 20.26 6.91
N ALA A 392 23.63 20.66 5.90
CA ALA A 392 23.60 20.02 4.59
C ALA A 392 24.09 18.58 4.63
N ILE A 393 25.19 18.30 5.35
CA ILE A 393 25.68 16.92 5.56
C ILE A 393 24.64 16.11 6.32
N MET A 394 24.09 16.67 7.39
CA MET A 394 23.04 16.02 8.18
C MET A 394 21.78 15.74 7.36
N LYS A 395 21.42 16.60 6.39
CA LYS A 395 20.32 16.33 5.45
C LYS A 395 20.59 15.10 4.58
N LEU A 396 21.82 14.91 4.09
CA LEU A 396 22.20 13.71 3.34
C LEU A 396 22.16 12.47 4.23
N TYR A 397 22.69 12.56 5.45
CA TYR A 397 22.57 11.48 6.43
C TYR A 397 21.11 11.13 6.78
N ALA A 398 20.25 12.14 6.94
CA ALA A 398 18.83 11.95 7.19
C ALA A 398 18.14 11.21 6.03
N LEU A 399 18.54 11.48 4.78
CA LEU A 399 18.02 10.81 3.59
C LEU A 399 18.36 9.30 3.58
N CYS A 400 19.54 8.92 4.08
CA CYS A 400 19.93 7.52 4.23
C CYS A 400 19.31 6.83 5.46
N THR A 401 18.67 7.57 6.37
CA THR A 401 18.14 7.07 7.66
C THR A 401 16.64 7.31 7.83
N LEU A 402 15.87 7.29 6.73
CA LEU A 402 14.41 7.51 6.77
C LEU A 402 13.61 6.38 7.43
N HIS A 403 14.23 5.21 7.62
CA HIS A 403 13.65 4.08 8.35
C HIS A 403 13.48 4.34 9.86
N GLU A 404 14.16 5.34 10.41
CA GLU A 404 14.02 5.76 11.81
C GLU A 404 12.71 6.54 12.02
N THR A 405 11.75 5.97 12.77
CA THR A 405 10.39 6.53 12.93
C THR A 405 10.02 7.01 14.33
N GLY A 406 10.91 6.88 15.32
CA GLY A 406 10.65 7.19 16.74
C GLY A 406 10.22 8.64 17.02
N TRP A 407 9.34 8.80 18.01
CA TRP A 407 8.79 10.10 18.44
C TRP A 407 9.78 10.93 19.27
N GLY A 408 10.61 10.30 20.12
CA GLY A 408 11.44 10.97 21.13
C GLY A 408 12.96 10.81 20.99
N THR A 409 13.69 11.61 21.79
CA THR A 409 15.15 11.51 22.02
C THR A 409 15.51 10.86 23.35
N ARG A 410 14.51 10.36 24.09
CA ARG A 410 14.64 9.73 25.42
C ARG A 410 14.45 8.20 25.29
N ALA A 411 15.16 7.43 26.11
CA ALA A 411 14.99 5.98 26.19
C ALA A 411 13.65 5.64 26.88
N GLY A 412 12.93 4.61 26.40
CA GLY A 412 11.71 4.09 27.06
C GLY A 412 10.37 4.27 26.31
N ILE A 413 10.35 4.83 25.10
CA ILE A 413 9.15 4.85 24.26
C ILE A 413 8.99 3.47 23.61
N GLY A 414 7.92 2.75 23.94
CA GLY A 414 7.64 1.39 23.42
C GLY A 414 7.42 1.33 21.90
N ASP A 415 7.43 0.12 21.34
CA ASP A 415 7.14 -0.08 19.91
C ASP A 415 5.72 0.38 19.59
N ALA A 416 5.60 1.32 18.67
CA ALA A 416 4.33 1.90 18.32
C ALA A 416 3.40 0.94 17.56
N SER A 417 3.97 -0.05 16.87
CA SER A 417 3.16 -1.10 16.23
C SER A 417 2.42 -1.90 17.29
N ALA A 418 3.11 -2.21 18.39
CA ALA A 418 2.51 -2.86 19.56
C ALA A 418 1.48 -1.94 20.26
N ALA A 419 1.77 -0.64 20.40
CA ALA A 419 0.83 0.31 21.00
C ALA A 419 -0.46 0.49 20.18
N THR A 420 -0.37 0.63 18.86
CA THR A 420 -1.53 0.74 17.97
C THR A 420 -2.32 -0.57 17.92
N ALA A 421 -1.65 -1.72 17.89
CA ALA A 421 -2.31 -3.02 17.93
C ALA A 421 -3.06 -3.26 19.25
N ALA A 422 -2.46 -2.90 20.39
CA ALA A 422 -3.11 -3.01 21.69
C ALA A 422 -4.33 -2.07 21.82
N ALA A 423 -4.24 -0.86 21.27
CA ALA A 423 -5.38 0.07 21.22
C ALA A 423 -6.52 -0.46 20.33
N ALA A 424 -6.20 -1.06 19.17
CA ALA A 424 -7.19 -1.69 18.31
C ALA A 424 -7.90 -2.87 19.00
N GLN A 425 -7.17 -3.69 19.76
CA GLN A 425 -7.73 -4.77 20.58
C GLN A 425 -8.68 -4.24 21.68
N ALA A 426 -8.30 -3.15 22.35
CA ALA A 426 -9.12 -2.51 23.37
C ALA A 426 -10.42 -1.90 22.78
N ASP A 427 -10.34 -1.27 21.61
CA ASP A 427 -11.52 -0.74 20.90
C ASP A 427 -12.46 -1.87 20.44
N SER A 428 -11.94 -2.99 19.93
CA SER A 428 -12.76 -4.18 19.60
C SER A 428 -13.45 -4.78 20.83
N ALA A 429 -12.74 -4.88 21.96
CA ALA A 429 -13.31 -5.39 23.21
C ALA A 429 -14.37 -4.47 23.83
N ARG A 430 -14.30 -3.16 23.57
CA ARG A 430 -15.36 -2.19 23.96
C ARG A 430 -16.60 -2.32 23.07
N LEU A 431 -16.43 -2.50 21.76
CA LEU A 431 -17.52 -2.68 20.81
C LEU A 431 -18.31 -3.98 21.04
N GLU A 432 -17.64 -5.06 21.48
CA GLU A 432 -18.32 -6.30 21.90
C GLU A 432 -19.17 -6.13 23.18
N LYS A 433 -18.82 -5.16 24.06
CA LYS A 433 -19.54 -4.90 25.31
C LYS A 433 -20.73 -3.94 25.16
N THR A 434 -20.82 -3.20 24.06
CA THR A 434 -21.87 -2.17 23.84
C THR A 434 -22.91 -2.56 22.80
N ALA A 435 -22.86 -3.77 22.24
CA ALA A 435 -23.93 -4.27 21.37
C ALA A 435 -25.19 -4.60 22.18
N PRO A 436 -26.37 -4.03 21.86
CA PRO A 436 -27.62 -4.38 22.54
C PRO A 436 -28.01 -5.83 22.19
N ALA A 437 -28.41 -6.58 23.22
CA ALA A 437 -28.97 -7.92 23.09
C ALA A 437 -30.21 -7.86 22.20
N SER A 438 -30.11 -8.40 20.98
CA SER A 438 -31.27 -8.66 20.13
C SER A 438 -31.38 -10.16 19.94
N ASP A 439 -32.54 -10.68 20.35
CA ASP A 439 -32.95 -12.07 20.26
C ASP A 439 -32.81 -12.61 18.83
N ALA A 440 -31.96 -13.62 18.65
CA ALA A 440 -31.89 -14.38 17.41
C ALA A 440 -31.67 -15.87 17.72
N TYR A 441 -32.78 -16.59 17.63
CA TYR A 441 -32.97 -18.03 17.53
C TYR A 441 -31.73 -18.89 17.22
N ALA A 442 -31.45 -19.80 18.14
CA ALA A 442 -30.49 -20.88 17.97
C ALA A 442 -30.96 -21.88 16.89
N TYR A 443 -30.25 -21.90 15.75
CA TYR A 443 -30.19 -23.09 14.90
C TYR A 443 -28.90 -23.85 15.22
N GLN A 444 -29.05 -24.96 15.95
CA GLN A 444 -27.99 -25.97 16.11
C GLN A 444 -27.82 -26.73 14.79
N GLN A 445 -26.59 -26.79 14.28
CA GLN A 445 -26.13 -27.89 13.43
C GLN A 445 -24.90 -28.55 14.08
N PRO A 446 -24.80 -29.90 14.02
CA PRO A 446 -23.92 -30.69 14.87
C PRO A 446 -22.47 -30.72 14.36
N GLN A 447 -21.51 -30.60 15.28
CA GLN A 447 -20.11 -30.96 15.06
C GLN A 447 -19.90 -32.46 15.35
N PRO A 448 -19.11 -33.21 14.54
CA PRO A 448 -18.58 -34.49 14.97
C PRO A 448 -17.48 -34.30 16.01
N GLN A 449 -17.64 -35.02 17.10
CA GLN A 449 -16.88 -35.00 18.33
C GLN A 449 -15.69 -35.97 18.24
N TYR A 450 -14.47 -35.50 18.49
CA TYR A 450 -13.38 -36.34 18.98
C TYR A 450 -12.69 -35.60 20.13
N GLY A 451 -12.96 -36.07 21.35
CA GLY A 451 -12.38 -35.55 22.59
C GLY A 451 -11.03 -36.21 22.87
N TYR A 452 -10.05 -35.38 23.22
CA TYR A 452 -8.85 -35.81 23.93
C TYR A 452 -9.12 -35.70 25.43
N ASN A 453 -9.09 -36.83 26.14
CA ASN A 453 -8.96 -36.87 27.59
C ASN A 453 -7.52 -37.25 27.95
N GLN A 454 -6.88 -36.42 28.77
CA GLN A 454 -5.65 -36.74 29.50
C GLN A 454 -5.99 -37.03 30.96
N GLN A 455 -5.44 -38.10 31.53
CA GLN A 455 -4.79 -38.16 32.87
C GLN A 455 -4.35 -39.60 33.22
N SER A 456 -3.03 -39.83 33.33
CA SER A 456 -2.23 -40.23 34.54
C SER A 456 -2.28 -41.73 34.86
N THR A 457 -1.22 -42.52 35.16
CA THR A 457 0.24 -42.45 35.50
C THR A 457 0.73 -43.95 35.52
N PRO A 458 1.80 -44.41 36.21
CA PRO A 458 3.27 -44.22 36.08
C PRO A 458 4.06 -45.57 35.90
N PHE A 459 5.40 -45.48 35.84
CA PHE A 459 6.47 -46.50 36.04
C PHE A 459 7.31 -46.92 34.81
N GLY A 460 8.63 -46.82 34.99
CA GLY A 460 9.60 -47.82 34.54
C GLY A 460 10.62 -47.38 33.50
N ASP A 461 11.85 -47.06 33.95
CA ASP A 461 13.07 -47.13 33.15
C ASP A 461 13.24 -48.51 32.48
N GLU A 462 13.71 -48.56 31.22
CA GLU A 462 14.78 -49.48 30.79
C GLU A 462 15.23 -49.25 29.32
N MET A 463 16.55 -49.45 29.16
CA MET A 463 17.43 -49.55 27.98
C MET A 463 16.84 -49.91 26.59
N SER A 464 17.31 -49.18 25.55
CA SER A 464 18.06 -49.59 24.31
C SER A 464 17.74 -50.93 23.59
N PRO A 465 18.17 -51.21 22.33
CA PRO A 465 18.61 -50.38 21.19
C PRO A 465 17.93 -50.75 19.84
N PHE A 466 18.25 -49.97 18.81
CA PHE A 466 18.36 -50.29 17.37
C PHE A 466 18.11 -51.75 16.90
N HIS A 467 17.30 -51.87 15.84
CA HIS A 467 17.73 -52.60 14.65
C HIS A 467 17.08 -52.06 13.37
N ASP A 468 17.93 -51.66 12.43
CA ASP A 468 17.67 -51.49 11.01
C ASP A 468 17.22 -52.82 10.39
N ASP A 469 16.37 -52.77 9.35
CA ASP A 469 16.66 -53.57 8.18
C ASP A 469 16.08 -53.03 6.86
N ALA A 470 16.73 -53.43 5.79
CA ALA A 470 16.81 -52.79 4.49
C ALA A 470 15.65 -53.09 3.51
N GLY A 471 15.25 -52.04 2.78
CA GLY A 471 15.34 -51.91 1.31
C GLY A 471 14.56 -52.86 0.37
N THR A 472 13.78 -52.29 -0.57
CA THR A 472 13.96 -52.44 -2.05
C THR A 472 12.95 -51.63 -2.89
N HIS A 473 13.33 -51.27 -4.12
CA HIS A 473 12.71 -50.30 -5.04
C HIS A 473 11.90 -50.92 -6.23
N SER A 474 10.67 -50.43 -6.50
CA SER A 474 10.00 -50.03 -7.80
C SER A 474 9.80 -51.04 -8.98
N PRO A 475 9.00 -50.81 -10.09
CA PRO A 475 7.84 -49.93 -10.43
C PRO A 475 6.69 -50.55 -11.33
N TYR A 476 5.61 -49.77 -11.56
CA TYR A 476 4.60 -49.75 -12.67
C TYR A 476 3.52 -50.85 -12.85
N ARG A 477 2.45 -50.43 -13.55
CA ARG A 477 1.01 -50.70 -13.41
C ARG A 477 0.46 -51.25 -14.75
N ASP A 478 -0.40 -52.27 -14.74
CA ASP A 478 -1.73 -52.27 -15.38
C ASP A 478 -2.49 -53.62 -15.28
N HIS A 479 -3.70 -53.50 -14.70
CA HIS A 479 -5.00 -54.14 -14.94
C HIS A 479 -5.23 -55.66 -15.12
N ALA A 480 -6.18 -56.12 -14.28
CA ALA A 480 -7.30 -57.06 -14.51
C ALA A 480 -7.19 -58.51 -13.98
N ASP A 481 -8.00 -58.75 -12.93
CA ASP A 481 -8.86 -59.90 -12.62
C ASP A 481 -8.34 -61.36 -12.57
N THR A 482 -8.82 -62.03 -11.50
CA THR A 482 -9.04 -63.46 -11.24
C THR A 482 -7.93 -64.34 -10.61
N SER A 483 -8.21 -64.70 -9.34
CA SER A 483 -8.08 -66.00 -8.63
C SER A 483 -6.77 -66.81 -8.58
N ASP A 484 -6.41 -67.08 -7.33
CA ASP A 484 -5.80 -68.29 -6.73
C ASP A 484 -4.29 -68.60 -6.82
N GLU A 485 -3.75 -68.74 -5.59
CA GLU A 485 -2.68 -69.62 -5.07
C GLU A 485 -1.19 -69.43 -5.47
N GLY A 486 -0.38 -68.96 -4.49
CA GLY A 486 0.85 -69.64 -4.02
C GLY A 486 2.22 -69.41 -4.69
N GLY A 487 3.17 -68.79 -3.96
CA GLY A 487 4.63 -69.12 -3.99
C GLY A 487 5.62 -68.16 -4.69
N THR A 488 6.65 -67.70 -3.95
CA THR A 488 7.63 -66.63 -4.27
C THR A 488 8.99 -67.07 -4.91
N PRO A 489 9.81 -66.13 -5.46
CA PRO A 489 11.06 -66.38 -6.25
C PRO A 489 12.37 -65.75 -5.66
N VAL A 490 13.57 -66.11 -6.17
CA VAL A 490 14.87 -65.38 -5.96
C VAL A 490 15.81 -65.54 -7.20
N TYR A 491 16.62 -64.51 -7.52
CA TYR A 491 17.74 -64.38 -8.51
C TYR A 491 17.51 -63.48 -9.75
N ALA A 492 17.51 -62.14 -9.59
CA ALA A 492 17.70 -61.19 -10.71
C ALA A 492 18.12 -59.73 -10.32
N ALA A 493 18.90 -59.48 -9.26
CA ALA A 493 19.13 -58.12 -8.73
C ALA A 493 20.47 -57.43 -9.08
N ARG A 494 21.37 -58.03 -9.87
CA ARG A 494 22.79 -57.55 -9.97
C ARG A 494 23.16 -56.69 -11.19
N ALA A 495 22.27 -56.51 -12.17
CA ALA A 495 22.61 -55.82 -13.44
C ALA A 495 21.99 -54.41 -13.62
N ARG A 496 21.20 -53.91 -12.65
CA ARG A 496 20.49 -52.60 -12.75
C ARG A 496 21.18 -51.43 -12.03
N SER A 497 22.24 -51.67 -11.25
CA SER A 497 22.91 -50.63 -10.45
C SER A 497 23.96 -49.81 -11.21
N GLN A 498 24.66 -50.38 -12.19
CA GLN A 498 25.76 -49.69 -12.87
C GLN A 498 25.31 -48.73 -13.99
N ARG A 499 24.16 -48.95 -14.63
CA ARG A 499 23.66 -48.09 -15.72
C ARG A 499 22.90 -46.83 -15.24
N ARG A 500 22.70 -46.68 -13.93
CA ARG A 500 21.99 -45.55 -13.30
C ARG A 500 22.93 -44.42 -12.84
N GLN A 501 24.25 -44.65 -12.79
CA GLN A 501 25.23 -43.65 -12.37
C GLN A 501 25.72 -42.76 -13.53
N GLU A 502 25.79 -43.25 -14.76
CA GLU A 502 26.31 -42.45 -15.91
C GLU A 502 25.30 -41.48 -16.55
N TYR A 503 24.00 -41.58 -16.24
CA TYR A 503 22.98 -40.66 -16.77
C TYR A 503 22.56 -39.54 -15.80
N ASP A 504 23.05 -39.56 -14.55
CA ASP A 504 22.69 -38.57 -13.51
C ASP A 504 23.73 -37.43 -13.39
N GLU A 505 24.91 -37.54 -14.01
CA GLU A 505 25.94 -36.48 -13.97
C GLU A 505 25.71 -35.33 -14.96
N GLY A 506 24.72 -35.44 -15.86
CA GLY A 506 24.45 -34.43 -16.90
C GLY A 506 23.41 -33.37 -16.55
N GLN A 507 22.55 -33.58 -15.55
CA GLN A 507 21.46 -32.64 -15.19
C GLN A 507 21.05 -32.71 -13.71
N VAL A 508 22.01 -32.76 -12.77
CA VAL A 508 21.71 -32.30 -11.41
C VAL A 508 21.60 -30.79 -11.46
N GLY A 509 20.40 -30.28 -11.79
CA GLY A 509 20.05 -28.91 -11.45
C GLY A 509 20.38 -28.73 -9.98
N LYS A 510 21.35 -27.85 -9.67
CA LYS A 510 21.84 -27.57 -8.32
C LYS A 510 20.67 -27.68 -7.34
N ARG A 511 20.63 -28.74 -6.52
CA ARG A 511 19.60 -28.86 -5.47
C ARG A 511 19.74 -27.60 -4.63
N LYS A 512 18.80 -26.67 -4.81
CA LYS A 512 18.81 -25.41 -4.07
C LYS A 512 18.74 -25.80 -2.60
N ILE A 513 19.70 -25.30 -1.83
CA ILE A 513 19.65 -25.39 -0.38
C ILE A 513 18.51 -24.46 0.00
N THR A 514 17.37 -25.03 0.34
CA THR A 514 16.16 -24.27 0.73
C THR A 514 15.91 -24.35 2.23
N ASP A 515 16.78 -25.05 2.95
CA ASP A 515 16.63 -25.20 4.39
C ASP A 515 17.09 -23.93 5.11
N LYS A 516 16.14 -23.30 5.78
CA LYS A 516 16.32 -22.10 6.61
C LYS A 516 16.46 -22.48 8.10
N SER A 517 16.45 -23.76 8.46
CA SER A 517 16.49 -24.20 9.85
C SER A 517 17.88 -24.03 10.48
N ILE A 518 17.90 -23.59 11.73
CA ILE A 518 19.11 -23.50 12.55
C ILE A 518 19.24 -24.79 13.38
N PRO A 519 20.45 -25.36 13.56
CA PRO A 519 20.65 -26.53 14.41
C PRO A 519 20.15 -26.33 15.85
N ASN A 520 19.44 -27.31 16.39
CA ASN A 520 18.88 -27.25 17.75
C ASN A 520 19.92 -26.97 18.84
N ALA A 521 21.16 -27.44 18.65
CA ALA A 521 22.24 -27.22 19.61
C ALA A 521 22.68 -25.75 19.72
N ILE A 522 22.41 -24.91 18.70
CA ILE A 522 22.66 -23.46 18.74
C ILE A 522 21.53 -22.75 19.49
N LEU A 523 20.28 -23.23 19.34
CA LEU A 523 19.11 -22.66 20.03
C LEU A 523 19.26 -22.70 21.56
N HIS A 524 19.88 -23.77 22.07
CA HIS A 524 20.07 -23.99 23.50
C HIS A 524 21.37 -23.37 24.05
N ASN A 525 22.18 -22.73 23.21
CA ASN A 525 23.40 -22.09 23.67
C ASN A 525 23.06 -20.75 24.35
N PRO A 526 23.41 -20.55 25.64
CA PRO A 526 23.08 -19.32 26.37
C PRO A 526 23.67 -18.06 25.71
N ASP A 527 24.80 -18.17 25.01
CA ASP A 527 25.45 -17.03 24.33
C ASP A 527 24.60 -16.48 23.16
N PHE A 528 23.77 -17.33 22.53
CA PHE A 528 23.01 -17.00 21.31
C PHE A 528 21.51 -17.28 21.42
N ALA A 529 21.01 -17.59 22.61
CA ALA A 529 19.62 -17.99 22.84
C ALA A 529 18.63 -16.91 22.40
N GLN A 530 18.93 -15.64 22.71
CA GLN A 530 18.08 -14.51 22.36
C GLN A 530 18.00 -14.31 20.83
N ASP A 531 19.15 -14.28 20.14
CA ASP A 531 19.20 -14.06 18.69
C ASP A 531 18.58 -15.23 17.92
N SER A 532 18.80 -16.45 18.40
CA SER A 532 18.22 -17.67 17.81
C SER A 532 16.71 -17.71 17.94
N GLN A 533 16.17 -17.30 19.09
CA GLN A 533 14.73 -17.18 19.30
C GLN A 533 14.12 -16.09 18.40
N MET A 534 14.76 -14.94 18.29
CA MET A 534 14.32 -13.88 17.39
C MET A 534 14.25 -14.34 15.93
N TYR A 535 15.23 -15.14 15.48
CA TYR A 535 15.20 -15.71 14.13
C TYR A 535 14.02 -16.67 13.94
N GLN A 536 13.72 -17.54 14.92
CA GLN A 536 12.57 -18.43 14.86
C GLN A 536 11.24 -17.68 14.81
N ASP A 537 11.11 -16.62 15.60
CA ASP A 537 9.93 -15.75 15.59
C ASP A 537 9.73 -15.08 14.22
N LEU A 538 10.82 -14.63 13.58
CA LEU A 538 10.79 -14.08 12.23
C LEU A 538 10.35 -15.12 11.19
N VAL A 539 10.86 -16.35 11.25
CA VAL A 539 10.44 -17.45 10.35
C VAL A 539 8.98 -17.83 10.57
N ALA A 540 8.50 -17.83 11.82
CA ALA A 540 7.10 -18.08 12.13
C ALA A 540 6.19 -16.96 11.61
N MET A 541 6.62 -15.71 11.75
CA MET A 541 5.92 -14.54 11.21
C MET A 541 5.87 -14.56 9.67
N GLU A 542 6.98 -14.91 9.01
CA GLU A 542 7.07 -15.11 7.55
C GLU A 542 6.04 -16.14 7.08
N ARG A 543 6.01 -17.34 7.71
CA ARG A 543 5.03 -18.40 7.39
C ARG A 543 3.58 -17.91 7.50
N LYS A 544 3.28 -17.15 8.56
CA LYS A 544 1.93 -16.61 8.78
C LYS A 544 1.57 -15.55 7.74
N LEU A 545 2.53 -14.71 7.36
CA LEU A 545 2.36 -13.69 6.33
C LEU A 545 2.13 -14.32 4.96
N ASP A 546 2.95 -15.31 4.58
CA ASP A 546 2.82 -16.04 3.33
C ASP A 546 1.47 -16.76 3.23
N TRP A 547 1.06 -17.46 4.29
CA TRP A 547 -0.26 -18.09 4.34
C TRP A 547 -1.39 -17.07 4.15
N THR A 548 -1.29 -15.93 4.83
CA THR A 548 -2.30 -14.86 4.73
C THR A 548 -2.33 -14.26 3.33
N MET A 549 -1.16 -14.01 2.73
CA MET A 549 -1.04 -13.49 1.37
C MET A 549 -1.58 -14.47 0.33
N MET A 550 -1.25 -15.76 0.42
CA MET A 550 -1.77 -16.79 -0.48
C MET A 550 -3.28 -16.95 -0.34
N ARG A 551 -3.80 -16.99 0.89
CA ARG A 551 -5.24 -17.03 1.16
C ARG A 551 -5.94 -15.82 0.56
N LYS A 552 -5.43 -14.60 0.81
CA LYS A 552 -6.00 -13.37 0.26
C LYS A 552 -5.92 -13.33 -1.25
N LYS A 553 -4.81 -13.77 -1.85
CA LYS A 553 -4.69 -13.90 -3.31
C LYS A 553 -5.76 -14.84 -3.87
N ALA A 554 -5.99 -15.98 -3.23
CA ALA A 554 -7.05 -16.91 -3.63
C ALA A 554 -8.46 -16.33 -3.45
N GLU A 555 -8.74 -15.65 -2.34
CA GLU A 555 -10.02 -14.96 -2.09
C GLU A 555 -10.29 -13.89 -3.16
N ILE A 556 -9.28 -13.06 -3.49
CA ILE A 556 -9.43 -12.04 -4.51
C ILE A 556 -9.61 -12.72 -5.89
N GLN A 557 -8.84 -13.78 -6.19
CA GLN A 557 -9.00 -14.57 -7.42
C GLN A 557 -10.40 -15.18 -7.58
N ASP A 558 -11.00 -15.70 -6.50
CA ASP A 558 -12.40 -16.17 -6.50
C ASP A 558 -13.38 -15.01 -6.72
N ALA A 559 -13.13 -13.85 -6.11
CA ALA A 559 -13.94 -12.66 -6.33
C ALA A 559 -13.93 -12.19 -7.80
N PHE A 560 -12.83 -12.37 -8.56
CA PHE A 560 -12.82 -12.09 -10.01
C PHE A 560 -13.74 -12.97 -10.83
N GLY A 561 -13.97 -14.21 -10.41
CA GLY A 561 -14.93 -15.09 -11.05
C GLY A 561 -16.35 -14.52 -11.03
N ARG A 562 -16.62 -13.58 -10.11
CA ARG A 562 -17.91 -12.91 -9.91
C ARG A 562 -17.83 -11.49 -10.49
N ILE A 563 -17.87 -11.38 -11.81
CA ILE A 563 -17.73 -10.10 -12.52
C ILE A 563 -18.89 -9.17 -12.14
N PRO A 564 -18.64 -7.99 -11.53
CA PRO A 564 -19.70 -7.04 -11.21
C PRO A 564 -20.22 -6.40 -12.51
N SER A 565 -21.51 -6.59 -12.80
CA SER A 565 -22.21 -5.85 -13.84
C SER A 565 -22.61 -4.47 -13.32
N THR A 566 -22.43 -3.43 -14.13
CA THR A 566 -22.92 -2.09 -13.85
C THR A 566 -23.99 -1.69 -14.85
N THR A 567 -25.04 -1.02 -14.39
CA THR A 567 -26.06 -0.44 -15.26
C THR A 567 -25.64 0.97 -15.67
N ARG A 568 -25.68 1.25 -16.97
CA ARG A 568 -25.36 2.56 -17.56
C ARG A 568 -26.48 2.99 -18.48
N THR A 569 -26.62 4.30 -18.69
CA THR A 569 -27.64 4.85 -19.59
C THR A 569 -27.02 5.15 -20.94
N LEU A 570 -27.51 4.48 -21.99
CA LEU A 570 -27.21 4.78 -23.39
C LEU A 570 -28.25 5.77 -23.91
N ARG A 571 -27.79 6.95 -24.33
CA ARG A 571 -28.65 7.94 -25.00
C ARG A 571 -28.55 7.76 -26.51
N ILE A 572 -29.68 7.51 -27.15
CA ILE A 572 -29.83 7.33 -28.59
C ILE A 572 -30.40 8.62 -29.18
N PHE A 573 -29.75 9.17 -30.20
CA PHE A 573 -30.18 10.35 -30.93
C PHE A 573 -30.71 9.96 -32.30
N VAL A 574 -31.88 10.48 -32.66
CA VAL A 574 -32.43 10.35 -34.01
C VAL A 574 -32.67 11.74 -34.58
N SER A 575 -32.10 12.01 -35.74
CA SER A 575 -32.32 13.23 -36.52
C SER A 575 -32.46 12.88 -38.00
N HIS A 576 -33.03 13.80 -38.76
CA HIS A 576 -33.01 13.72 -40.22
C HIS A 576 -32.48 15.01 -40.82
N THR A 577 -32.00 14.93 -42.04
CA THR A 577 -31.61 16.08 -42.86
C THR A 577 -32.31 15.97 -44.20
N LEU A 578 -32.68 17.11 -44.78
CA LEU A 578 -33.41 17.20 -46.04
C LEU A 578 -32.52 17.88 -47.08
N SER A 579 -32.47 17.34 -48.28
CA SER A 579 -31.68 17.86 -49.40
C SER A 579 -32.52 17.87 -50.69
N GLY A 580 -32.42 18.92 -51.49
CA GLY A 580 -33.07 18.99 -52.80
C GLY A 580 -34.60 19.07 -52.71
N GLN A 581 -35.15 19.53 -51.58
CA GLN A 581 -36.59 19.73 -51.44
C GLN A 581 -37.04 20.98 -52.20
N SER A 582 -38.28 20.99 -52.68
CA SER A 582 -38.83 22.06 -53.54
C SER A 582 -38.72 23.47 -52.93
N TRP A 583 -38.83 23.59 -51.61
CA TRP A 583 -38.67 24.85 -50.88
C TRP A 583 -37.21 25.28 -50.67
N GLN A 584 -36.23 24.38 -50.87
CA GLN A 584 -34.80 24.66 -50.74
C GLN A 584 -34.17 25.15 -52.06
N THR A 585 -34.70 24.71 -53.20
CA THR A 585 -34.20 25.02 -54.56
C THR A 585 -34.86 26.25 -55.20
N ALA A 586 -35.74 26.97 -54.49
CA ALA A 586 -36.53 28.07 -55.04
C ALA A 586 -35.74 29.35 -55.43
N THR A 587 -34.41 29.40 -55.23
CA THR A 587 -33.59 30.60 -55.47
C THR A 587 -32.63 30.54 -56.67
N ASP A 588 -32.48 29.41 -57.38
CA ASP A 588 -31.60 29.34 -58.57
C ASP A 588 -32.37 28.96 -59.85
N LEU A 589 -32.44 29.91 -60.78
CA LEU A 589 -32.94 29.75 -62.14
C LEU A 589 -31.96 28.89 -62.96
N GLY A 590 -32.18 27.58 -63.03
CA GLY A 590 -31.44 26.68 -63.91
C GLY A 590 -31.68 25.20 -63.63
N ASP A 591 -32.73 24.64 -64.23
CA ASP A 591 -33.05 23.21 -64.21
C ASP A 591 -31.93 22.37 -64.84
N THR A 592 -31.08 21.77 -64.00
CA THR A 592 -30.24 20.62 -64.42
C THR A 592 -30.24 19.58 -63.31
N HIS A 593 -31.27 18.73 -63.29
CA HIS A 593 -31.27 17.52 -62.47
C HIS A 593 -30.21 16.57 -63.03
N ASN A 594 -29.11 16.40 -62.30
CA ASN A 594 -28.03 15.51 -62.72
C ASN A 594 -28.26 14.11 -62.13
N PHE A 595 -28.88 13.23 -62.93
CA PHE A 595 -29.25 11.87 -62.51
C PHE A 595 -28.04 10.98 -62.16
N ASP A 596 -26.83 11.32 -62.62
CA ASP A 596 -25.59 10.59 -62.31
C ASP A 596 -24.96 11.01 -60.97
N THR A 597 -25.13 12.26 -60.51
CA THR A 597 -24.57 12.76 -59.23
C THR A 597 -25.61 12.87 -58.11
N GLY A 598 -26.91 12.82 -58.44
CA GLY A 598 -28.01 12.94 -57.49
C GLY A 598 -28.25 14.37 -56.97
N GLU A 599 -27.67 15.38 -57.63
CA GLU A 599 -27.91 16.80 -57.32
C GLU A 599 -29.28 17.23 -57.88
N GLY A 600 -30.08 17.90 -57.04
CA GLY A 600 -31.43 18.37 -57.39
C GLY A 600 -32.58 17.38 -57.14
N ILE A 601 -32.30 16.12 -56.78
CA ILE A 601 -33.34 15.13 -56.47
C ILE A 601 -33.77 15.25 -55.00
N PRO A 602 -35.08 15.39 -54.68
CA PRO A 602 -35.57 15.40 -53.31
C PRO A 602 -35.15 14.14 -52.57
N ALA A 603 -34.42 14.32 -51.48
CA ALA A 603 -33.95 13.24 -50.64
C ALA A 603 -33.93 13.65 -49.18
N TRP A 604 -33.94 12.62 -48.33
CA TRP A 604 -33.77 12.76 -46.90
C TRP A 604 -32.75 11.74 -46.39
N GLN A 605 -32.04 12.12 -45.33
CA GLN A 605 -31.07 11.28 -44.66
C GLN A 605 -31.40 11.21 -43.17
N LEU A 606 -31.80 10.03 -42.71
CA LEU A 606 -32.04 9.70 -41.31
C LEU A 606 -30.71 9.30 -40.65
N LYS A 607 -30.41 9.87 -39.49
CA LYS A 607 -29.21 9.62 -38.69
C LYS A 607 -29.60 9.09 -37.32
N ILE A 608 -29.03 7.94 -36.94
CA ILE A 608 -29.22 7.29 -35.64
C ILE A 608 -27.85 7.20 -34.96
N GLU A 609 -27.64 7.97 -33.91
CA GLU A 609 -26.38 7.98 -33.15
C GLU A 609 -26.63 7.53 -31.72
N GLY A 610 -25.58 7.14 -30.99
CA GLY A 610 -25.73 6.91 -29.56
C GLY A 610 -24.46 7.12 -28.78
N ARG A 611 -24.62 7.54 -27.52
CA ARG A 611 -23.51 7.75 -26.59
C ARG A 611 -23.88 7.30 -25.19
N LEU A 612 -22.93 6.70 -24.50
CA LEU A 612 -23.07 6.40 -23.09
C LEU A 612 -23.05 7.71 -22.29
N LEU A 613 -24.02 7.91 -21.41
CA LEU A 613 -24.03 9.06 -20.51
C LEU A 613 -22.99 8.87 -19.40
N GLU A 614 -22.27 9.95 -19.11
CA GLU A 614 -21.31 10.00 -18.01
C GLU A 614 -22.05 10.02 -16.67
N LEU A 615 -21.49 9.38 -15.65
CA LEU A 615 -22.03 9.52 -14.30
C LEU A 615 -21.63 10.89 -13.74
N PRO A 616 -22.52 11.54 -12.98
CA PRO A 616 -22.13 12.70 -12.20
C PRO A 616 -21.03 12.25 -11.23
N ASN A 617 -19.82 12.84 -11.35
CA ASN A 617 -18.60 12.65 -10.53
C ASN A 617 -17.39 11.92 -11.17
N GLN A 618 -17.35 11.63 -12.48
CA GLN A 618 -16.13 11.07 -13.11
C GLN A 618 -15.11 12.16 -13.53
N ARG A 619 -13.84 12.00 -13.14
CA ARG A 619 -12.73 12.93 -13.48
C ARG A 619 -12.38 12.83 -14.97
N MET A 620 -12.08 13.96 -15.62
CA MET A 620 -11.74 14.05 -17.07
C MET A 620 -10.55 13.19 -17.55
N ARG A 621 -9.74 12.62 -16.65
CA ARG A 621 -8.55 11.81 -16.99
C ARG A 621 -8.84 10.32 -17.22
N ASP A 622 -10.01 9.82 -16.83
CA ASP A 622 -10.43 8.43 -17.06
C ASP A 622 -11.17 8.27 -18.40
N LYS A 623 -10.77 9.02 -19.42
CA LYS A 623 -11.21 8.83 -20.82
C LYS A 623 -10.56 7.57 -21.38
N SER A 624 -10.94 6.40 -20.86
CA SER A 624 -10.80 5.16 -21.62
C SER A 624 -11.59 5.31 -22.93
N SER A 625 -11.10 4.73 -24.02
CA SER A 625 -11.77 4.80 -25.33
C SER A 625 -13.26 4.50 -25.18
N LEU A 626 -14.10 5.53 -25.32
CA LEU A 626 -15.55 5.39 -25.25
C LEU A 626 -15.94 4.33 -26.27
N ARG A 627 -16.50 3.22 -25.80
CA ARG A 627 -17.01 2.17 -26.68
C ARG A 627 -18.01 2.79 -27.65
N LYS A 628 -17.84 2.51 -28.94
CA LYS A 628 -18.64 3.09 -30.02
C LYS A 628 -20.08 2.57 -29.99
N PHE A 629 -21.04 3.35 -30.46
CA PHE A 629 -22.48 3.02 -30.40
C PHE A 629 -22.82 1.62 -30.92
N SER A 630 -22.26 1.26 -32.08
CA SER A 630 -22.41 -0.05 -32.72
C SER A 630 -22.06 -1.23 -31.80
N THR A 631 -21.15 -1.06 -30.82
CA THR A 631 -20.75 -2.12 -29.87
C THR A 631 -21.83 -2.48 -28.86
N PHE A 632 -22.87 -1.67 -28.71
CA PHE A 632 -24.02 -1.93 -27.84
C PHE A 632 -25.23 -2.53 -28.57
N ILE A 633 -25.14 -2.71 -29.91
CA ILE A 633 -26.25 -3.15 -30.75
C ILE A 633 -25.99 -4.54 -31.31
N LYS A 634 -26.86 -5.50 -30.97
CA LYS A 634 -26.86 -6.86 -31.53
C LYS A 634 -27.49 -6.90 -32.92
N ARG A 635 -28.58 -6.16 -33.12
CA ARG A 635 -29.31 -6.01 -34.40
C ARG A 635 -30.03 -4.66 -34.45
N LEU A 636 -30.02 -4.00 -35.60
CA LEU A 636 -30.78 -2.77 -35.86
C LEU A 636 -31.60 -2.97 -37.14
N SER A 637 -32.89 -2.70 -37.11
CA SER A 637 -33.72 -2.64 -38.33
C SER A 637 -34.50 -1.34 -38.39
N VAL A 638 -34.62 -0.78 -39.58
CA VAL A 638 -35.37 0.45 -39.87
C VAL A 638 -36.41 0.11 -40.93
N ASP A 639 -37.67 0.14 -40.53
CA ASP A 639 -38.81 -0.08 -41.41
C ASP A 639 -39.42 1.27 -41.81
N LEU A 640 -39.60 1.47 -43.11
CA LEU A 640 -40.14 2.67 -43.74
C LEU A 640 -41.54 2.38 -44.27
N ASP A 641 -42.50 3.23 -43.92
CA ASP A 641 -43.87 3.14 -44.43
C ASP A 641 -43.98 3.92 -45.76
N ARG A 642 -43.66 3.24 -46.87
CA ARG A 642 -43.66 3.82 -48.23
C ARG A 642 -44.31 2.87 -49.23
N ASP A 643 -44.88 3.42 -50.30
CA ASP A 643 -45.42 2.61 -51.39
C ASP A 643 -44.27 1.94 -52.19
N PRO A 644 -44.18 0.59 -52.22
CA PRO A 644 -43.15 -0.12 -52.96
C PRO A 644 -43.20 0.09 -54.48
N SER A 645 -44.35 0.51 -55.03
CA SER A 645 -44.51 0.77 -56.46
C SER A 645 -43.82 2.06 -56.91
N LEU A 646 -43.73 3.06 -56.01
CA LEU A 646 -43.09 4.35 -56.26
C LEU A 646 -41.59 4.33 -55.92
N TYR A 647 -41.15 3.42 -55.04
CA TYR A 647 -39.80 3.41 -54.51
C TYR A 647 -39.20 1.99 -54.49
N PRO A 648 -38.30 1.65 -55.43
CA PRO A 648 -37.77 0.28 -55.57
C PRO A 648 -36.68 -0.10 -54.54
N ASP A 649 -36.12 0.85 -53.80
CA ASP A 649 -34.97 0.67 -52.88
C ASP A 649 -35.26 -0.13 -51.59
N GLY A 650 -36.44 -0.73 -51.49
CA GLY A 650 -36.89 -1.51 -50.34
C GLY A 650 -37.21 -0.67 -49.11
N ASN A 651 -38.24 -1.10 -48.39
CA ASN A 651 -38.75 -0.40 -47.20
C ASN A 651 -38.06 -0.79 -45.89
N MET A 652 -37.28 -1.87 -45.89
CA MET A 652 -36.62 -2.38 -44.68
C MET A 652 -35.11 -2.34 -44.85
N VAL A 653 -34.43 -1.69 -43.91
CA VAL A 653 -32.97 -1.68 -43.81
C VAL A 653 -32.57 -2.43 -42.55
N GLU A 654 -31.79 -3.49 -42.69
CA GLU A 654 -31.32 -4.29 -41.57
C GLU A 654 -29.79 -4.25 -41.45
N TRP A 655 -29.32 -4.04 -40.23
CA TRP A 655 -27.93 -4.18 -39.83
C TRP A 655 -27.79 -5.31 -38.80
N PRO A 656 -27.36 -6.51 -39.25
CA PRO A 656 -26.99 -7.59 -38.35
C PRO A 656 -25.53 -7.45 -37.90
N ARG A 657 -25.24 -7.72 -36.62
CA ARG A 657 -23.85 -7.86 -36.17
C ARG A 657 -23.28 -9.20 -36.68
N ALA A 658 -22.31 -9.15 -37.60
CA ALA A 658 -21.61 -10.35 -38.08
C ALA A 658 -20.87 -11.08 -36.93
N VAL A 659 -20.95 -12.42 -36.92
CA VAL A 659 -20.25 -13.28 -35.96
C VAL A 659 -18.82 -13.50 -36.48
N GLY A 660 -17.87 -12.67 -36.05
CA GLY A 660 -16.47 -12.71 -36.48
C GLY A 660 -15.81 -11.33 -36.36
N ALA A 661 -14.48 -11.29 -36.20
CA ALA A 661 -13.69 -10.14 -35.71
C ALA A 661 -13.64 -8.87 -36.59
N GLN A 662 -14.58 -8.63 -37.52
CA GLN A 662 -14.55 -7.45 -38.41
C GLN A 662 -15.92 -6.81 -38.62
N ASN A 663 -16.50 -6.22 -37.57
CA ASN A 663 -17.46 -5.13 -37.76
C ASN A 663 -16.78 -3.81 -37.41
N PRO A 664 -16.88 -2.77 -38.28
CA PRO A 664 -16.36 -1.46 -37.95
C PRO A 664 -17.10 -0.91 -36.72
N GLN A 665 -16.34 -0.38 -35.76
CA GLN A 665 -16.91 0.26 -34.57
C GLN A 665 -17.39 1.67 -34.94
N LEU A 666 -18.67 1.78 -35.30
CA LEU A 666 -19.35 3.02 -35.71
C LEU A 666 -20.04 3.72 -34.52
N ASP A 667 -20.07 5.06 -34.55
CA ASP A 667 -20.79 5.92 -33.59
C ASP A 667 -22.26 6.16 -33.99
N GLY A 668 -22.63 5.86 -35.22
CA GLY A 668 -23.98 6.05 -35.73
C GLY A 668 -24.22 5.37 -37.08
N PHE A 669 -25.49 5.30 -37.45
CA PHE A 669 -25.97 4.76 -38.72
C PHE A 669 -26.70 5.87 -39.48
N SER A 670 -26.48 5.93 -40.79
CA SER A 670 -27.16 6.88 -41.67
C SER A 670 -27.87 6.15 -42.80
N VAL A 671 -29.15 6.42 -42.97
CA VAL A 671 -29.98 5.88 -44.06
C VAL A 671 -30.42 7.04 -44.93
N ARG A 672 -29.96 7.06 -46.18
CA ARG A 672 -30.37 8.03 -47.19
C ARG A 672 -31.36 7.39 -48.15
N ARG A 673 -32.43 8.10 -48.48
CA ARG A 673 -33.42 7.72 -49.49
C ARG A 673 -33.93 8.95 -50.23
N THR A 674 -34.36 8.78 -51.48
CA THR A 674 -35.08 9.81 -52.24
C THR A 674 -36.53 9.90 -51.75
N GLY A 675 -37.21 11.02 -51.97
CA GLY A 675 -38.63 11.21 -51.66
C GLY A 675 -38.97 12.57 -51.04
N ASP A 676 -40.18 13.01 -51.34
CA ASP A 676 -40.82 14.28 -50.93
C ASP A 676 -42.10 14.06 -50.11
N ILE A 677 -42.53 12.81 -49.92
CA ILE A 677 -43.73 12.44 -49.15
C ILE A 677 -43.37 12.19 -47.68
N PRO A 678 -44.22 12.66 -46.72
CA PRO A 678 -44.08 12.32 -45.31
C PRO A 678 -44.03 10.81 -45.08
N THR A 679 -42.96 10.34 -44.43
CA THR A 679 -42.68 8.91 -44.24
C THR A 679 -42.62 8.59 -42.75
N LYS A 680 -43.43 7.62 -42.30
CA LYS A 680 -43.33 7.06 -40.95
C LYS A 680 -42.20 6.03 -40.91
N VAL A 681 -41.37 6.12 -39.89
CA VAL A 681 -40.20 5.26 -39.70
C VAL A 681 -40.32 4.55 -38.36
N ARG A 682 -40.14 3.22 -38.38
CA ARG A 682 -40.07 2.37 -37.19
C ARG A 682 -38.65 1.83 -37.06
N ILE A 683 -37.95 2.25 -36.02
CA ILE A 683 -36.59 1.81 -35.71
C ILE A 683 -36.67 0.75 -34.61
N VAL A 684 -36.16 -0.45 -34.86
CA VAL A 684 -36.15 -1.56 -33.91
C VAL A 684 -34.70 -1.91 -33.58
N ILE A 685 -34.32 -1.82 -32.30
CA ILE A 685 -32.95 -2.00 -31.83
C ILE A 685 -32.92 -3.14 -30.81
N LEU A 686 -32.18 -4.20 -31.09
CA LEU A 686 -31.85 -5.24 -30.13
C LEU A 686 -30.49 -4.93 -29.50
N LEU A 687 -30.50 -4.64 -28.20
CA LEU A 687 -29.30 -4.26 -27.46
C LEU A 687 -28.49 -5.48 -27.03
N GLU A 688 -27.17 -5.30 -26.93
CA GLU A 688 -26.25 -6.31 -26.43
C GLU A 688 -25.91 -6.01 -24.96
N HIS A 689 -26.43 -6.84 -24.07
CA HIS A 689 -26.14 -6.79 -22.64
C HIS A 689 -25.01 -7.75 -22.28
N SER A 690 -24.15 -7.35 -21.34
CA SER A 690 -23.09 -8.20 -20.80
C SER A 690 -23.16 -8.16 -19.27
N PRO A 691 -23.66 -9.20 -18.59
CA PRO A 691 -24.08 -10.51 -19.12
C PRO A 691 -25.40 -10.45 -19.91
N GLU A 692 -25.57 -11.41 -20.83
CA GLU A 692 -26.77 -11.50 -21.70
C GLU A 692 -28.04 -11.60 -20.85
N GLN A 693 -29.00 -10.72 -21.17
CA GLN A 693 -30.29 -10.64 -20.48
C GLN A 693 -31.34 -11.40 -21.28
N TYR A 694 -32.27 -12.01 -20.55
CA TYR A 694 -33.38 -12.75 -21.11
C TYR A 694 -34.67 -12.28 -20.47
N ARG A 695 -35.74 -12.28 -21.27
CA ARG A 695 -37.09 -12.05 -20.77
C ARG A 695 -37.66 -13.34 -20.21
N LEU A 696 -38.15 -13.28 -18.98
CA LEU A 696 -38.75 -14.42 -18.30
C LEU A 696 -40.19 -14.64 -18.79
N ALA A 697 -40.62 -15.90 -18.84
CA ALA A 697 -42.04 -16.23 -18.98
C ALA A 697 -42.87 -15.53 -17.88
N PRO A 698 -44.08 -15.03 -18.19
CA PRO A 698 -44.85 -14.18 -17.29
C PRO A 698 -45.12 -14.84 -15.93
N GLU A 699 -45.37 -16.15 -15.92
CA GLU A 699 -45.58 -16.96 -14.73
C GLU A 699 -44.36 -16.95 -13.80
N LEU A 700 -43.16 -17.16 -14.35
CA LEU A 700 -41.91 -17.14 -13.59
C LEU A 700 -41.53 -15.71 -13.17
N ALA A 701 -41.82 -14.72 -14.01
CA ALA A 701 -41.58 -13.31 -13.71
C ALA A 701 -42.41 -12.83 -12.50
N THR A 702 -43.66 -13.29 -12.36
CA THR A 702 -44.50 -12.97 -11.20
C THR A 702 -43.99 -13.61 -9.91
N VAL A 703 -43.48 -14.85 -9.98
CA VAL A 703 -42.93 -15.54 -8.80
C VAL A 703 -41.61 -14.90 -8.33
N LEU A 704 -40.71 -14.61 -9.27
CA LEU A 704 -39.39 -14.05 -8.94
C LEU A 704 -39.39 -12.52 -8.78
N GLY A 705 -40.46 -11.83 -9.20
CA GLY A 705 -40.57 -10.37 -9.14
C GLY A 705 -39.68 -9.62 -10.14
N VAL A 706 -39.17 -10.29 -11.17
CA VAL A 706 -38.23 -9.73 -12.15
C VAL A 706 -38.68 -10.06 -13.57
N LYS A 707 -38.70 -9.06 -14.45
CA LYS A 707 -39.12 -9.21 -15.86
C LYS A 707 -37.98 -9.66 -16.79
N GLU A 708 -36.78 -9.13 -16.57
CA GLU A 708 -35.59 -9.42 -17.37
C GLU A 708 -34.38 -9.62 -16.45
N GLU A 709 -33.65 -10.71 -16.66
CA GLU A 709 -32.42 -10.97 -15.91
C GLU A 709 -31.46 -11.89 -16.69
N SER A 710 -30.21 -12.00 -16.23
CA SER A 710 -29.26 -12.99 -16.75
C SER A 710 -29.65 -14.41 -16.34
N ARG A 711 -29.29 -15.41 -17.16
CA ARG A 711 -29.57 -16.83 -16.85
C ARG A 711 -29.08 -17.25 -15.46
N VAL A 712 -27.87 -16.81 -15.09
CA VAL A 712 -27.29 -17.10 -13.77
C VAL A 712 -28.08 -16.41 -12.65
N GLY A 713 -28.48 -15.15 -12.86
CA GLY A 713 -29.31 -14.41 -11.91
C GLY A 713 -30.68 -15.06 -11.70
N VAL A 714 -31.34 -15.53 -12.77
CA VAL A 714 -32.62 -16.26 -12.67
C VAL A 714 -32.47 -17.54 -11.85
N ILE A 715 -31.42 -18.33 -12.09
CA ILE A 715 -31.15 -19.55 -11.31
C ILE A 715 -30.91 -19.22 -9.84
N GLN A 716 -30.16 -18.15 -9.53
CA GLN A 716 -29.91 -17.72 -8.15
C GLN A 716 -31.18 -17.23 -7.46
N LEU A 717 -32.01 -16.43 -8.13
CA LEU A 717 -33.29 -15.95 -7.58
C LEU A 717 -34.24 -17.12 -7.33
N LEU A 718 -34.32 -18.06 -8.27
CA LEU A 718 -35.13 -19.27 -8.13
C LEU A 718 -34.63 -20.15 -6.97
N TRP A 719 -33.30 -20.30 -6.83
CA TRP A 719 -32.70 -21.03 -5.71
C TRP A 719 -32.96 -20.36 -4.36
N ASN A 720 -32.91 -19.03 -4.30
CA ASN A 720 -33.25 -18.28 -3.11
C ASN A 720 -34.74 -18.45 -2.75
N TYR A 721 -35.63 -18.43 -3.74
CA TYR A 721 -37.05 -18.72 -3.54
C TYR A 721 -37.26 -20.12 -2.96
N ILE A 722 -36.64 -21.15 -3.54
CA ILE A 722 -36.70 -22.55 -3.06
C ILE A 722 -36.23 -22.66 -1.61
N LYS A 723 -35.15 -21.97 -1.25
CA LYS A 723 -34.64 -21.94 0.13
C LYS A 723 -35.58 -21.24 1.11
N ILE A 724 -36.11 -20.08 0.73
CA ILE A 724 -37.01 -19.30 1.58
C ILE A 724 -38.31 -20.07 1.86
N GLN A 725 -38.83 -20.76 0.85
CA GLN A 725 -40.05 -21.58 0.98
C GLN A 725 -39.77 -22.98 1.54
N GLY A 726 -38.52 -23.34 1.81
CA GLY A 726 -38.16 -24.65 2.38
C GLY A 726 -38.49 -25.84 1.47
N LEU A 727 -38.45 -25.65 0.15
CA LEU A 727 -38.90 -26.62 -0.86
C LEU A 727 -37.88 -27.71 -1.19
N GLN A 728 -36.67 -27.62 -0.63
CA GLN A 728 -35.67 -28.68 -0.75
C GLN A 728 -36.04 -29.85 0.18
N ASP A 729 -36.03 -31.08 -0.35
CA ASP A 729 -36.34 -32.25 0.46
C ASP A 729 -35.31 -32.41 1.60
N LYS A 730 -35.82 -32.70 2.81
CA LYS A 730 -35.02 -32.86 4.02
C LYS A 730 -34.24 -34.18 4.02
N THR A 731 -34.76 -35.20 3.35
CA THR A 731 -34.19 -36.54 3.27
C THR A 731 -33.24 -36.68 2.08
N ASP A 732 -33.69 -36.34 0.87
CA ASP A 732 -32.85 -36.29 -0.33
C ASP A 732 -32.63 -34.86 -0.81
N LYS A 733 -31.52 -34.24 -0.38
CA LYS A 733 -31.15 -32.86 -0.74
C LYS A 733 -30.96 -32.63 -2.26
N ARG A 734 -31.05 -33.66 -3.11
CA ARG A 734 -31.00 -33.53 -4.57
C ARG A 734 -32.35 -33.22 -5.19
N LEU A 735 -33.45 -33.40 -4.46
CA LEU A 735 -34.82 -33.19 -4.94
C LEU A 735 -35.41 -31.86 -4.42
N ILE A 736 -36.17 -31.20 -5.27
CA ILE A 736 -36.96 -30.01 -4.97
C ILE A 736 -38.44 -30.37 -5.13
N HIS A 737 -39.24 -30.14 -4.09
CA HIS A 737 -40.69 -30.26 -4.14
C HIS A 737 -41.31 -28.99 -4.72
N ALA A 738 -42.24 -29.15 -5.66
CA ALA A 738 -42.94 -28.03 -6.28
C ALA A 738 -44.00 -27.47 -5.33
N ASP A 739 -44.03 -26.15 -5.12
CA ASP A 739 -45.21 -25.48 -4.60
C ASP A 739 -46.24 -25.25 -5.72
N ASP A 740 -47.44 -24.81 -5.39
CA ASP A 740 -48.51 -24.58 -6.37
C ASP A 740 -48.09 -23.63 -7.50
N LYS A 741 -47.13 -22.73 -7.24
CA LYS A 741 -46.62 -21.76 -8.21
C LYS A 741 -45.55 -22.35 -9.13
N LEU A 742 -44.63 -23.16 -8.59
CA LEU A 742 -43.55 -23.82 -9.34
C LEU A 742 -44.02 -25.11 -10.02
N ARG A 743 -45.15 -25.68 -9.63
CA ARG A 743 -45.72 -26.88 -10.27
C ARG A 743 -46.03 -26.64 -11.74
N PHE A 744 -46.50 -25.45 -12.09
CA PHE A 744 -46.69 -25.01 -13.48
C PHE A 744 -45.35 -24.94 -14.24
N PHE A 745 -44.31 -24.40 -13.61
CA PHE A 745 -42.97 -24.31 -14.19
C PHE A 745 -42.27 -25.67 -14.36
N PHE A 746 -42.49 -26.61 -13.44
CA PHE A 746 -41.92 -27.96 -13.48
C PHE A 746 -42.69 -28.95 -14.38
N GLY A 747 -43.66 -28.45 -15.17
CA GLY A 747 -44.45 -29.27 -16.08
C GLY A 747 -45.39 -30.25 -15.37
N GLY A 748 -45.92 -29.83 -14.21
CA GLY A 748 -46.87 -30.62 -13.41
C GLY A 748 -46.24 -31.67 -12.51
N LYS A 749 -44.89 -31.75 -12.44
CA LYS A 749 -44.19 -32.70 -11.58
C LYS A 749 -44.11 -32.19 -10.14
N ASP A 750 -44.38 -33.09 -9.20
CA ASP A 750 -44.37 -32.77 -7.77
C ASP A 750 -42.95 -32.66 -7.21
N ALA A 751 -41.99 -33.36 -7.80
CA ALA A 751 -40.57 -33.29 -7.43
C ALA A 751 -39.65 -33.27 -8.65
N VAL A 752 -38.59 -32.45 -8.59
CA VAL A 752 -37.60 -32.31 -9.65
C VAL A 752 -36.17 -32.36 -9.09
N PRO A 753 -35.23 -33.06 -9.74
CA PRO A 753 -33.81 -33.02 -9.38
C PRO A 753 -33.18 -31.64 -9.63
N ILE A 754 -32.33 -31.17 -8.72
CA ILE A 754 -31.61 -29.88 -8.85
C ILE A 754 -30.80 -29.80 -10.15
N SER A 755 -30.28 -30.92 -10.67
CA SER A 755 -29.54 -30.97 -11.94
C SER A 755 -30.36 -30.51 -13.15
N HIS A 756 -31.69 -30.70 -13.15
CA HIS A 756 -32.56 -30.31 -14.25
C HIS A 756 -32.99 -28.84 -14.19
N LEU A 757 -32.65 -28.12 -13.10
CA LEU A 757 -33.07 -26.73 -12.89
C LEU A 757 -32.55 -25.80 -13.99
N SER A 758 -31.30 -25.98 -14.45
CA SER A 758 -30.71 -25.15 -15.50
C SER A 758 -31.38 -25.34 -16.86
N GLU A 759 -31.80 -26.58 -17.16
CA GLU A 759 -32.52 -26.92 -18.38
C GLU A 759 -33.94 -26.34 -18.36
N LEU A 760 -34.66 -26.49 -17.24
CA LEU A 760 -36.01 -25.96 -17.08
C LEU A 760 -36.02 -24.43 -17.16
N VAL A 761 -35.06 -23.76 -16.50
CA VAL A 761 -34.90 -22.31 -16.64
C VAL A 761 -34.69 -21.93 -18.10
N SER A 762 -33.82 -22.64 -18.83
CA SER A 762 -33.52 -22.33 -20.24
C SER A 762 -34.75 -22.41 -21.15
N ARG A 763 -35.74 -23.25 -20.84
CA ARG A 763 -37.00 -23.33 -21.60
C ARG A 763 -37.93 -22.13 -21.37
N CYS A 764 -37.78 -21.43 -20.26
CA CYS A 764 -38.61 -20.29 -19.86
C CYS A 764 -37.94 -18.93 -20.13
N LEU A 765 -36.80 -18.93 -20.82
CA LEU A 765 -36.11 -17.73 -21.25
C LEU A 765 -36.41 -17.44 -22.72
N SER A 766 -36.90 -16.23 -22.97
CA SER A 766 -37.10 -15.68 -24.31
C SER A 766 -36.10 -14.53 -24.55
N PRO A 767 -35.79 -14.18 -25.81
CA PRO A 767 -34.96 -13.01 -26.10
C PRO A 767 -35.57 -11.73 -25.49
N PRO A 768 -34.74 -10.76 -25.09
CA PRO A 768 -35.19 -9.51 -24.47
C PRO A 768 -36.05 -8.69 -25.43
N GLU A 769 -36.91 -7.81 -24.89
CA GLU A 769 -37.74 -6.96 -25.74
C GLU A 769 -36.87 -5.96 -26.53
N PRO A 770 -37.07 -5.83 -27.85
CA PRO A 770 -36.34 -4.85 -28.62
C PRO A 770 -36.84 -3.44 -28.30
N VAL A 771 -35.95 -2.46 -28.38
CA VAL A 771 -36.30 -1.04 -28.27
C VAL A 771 -36.93 -0.60 -29.58
N VAL A 772 -38.19 -0.19 -29.55
CA VAL A 772 -38.92 0.30 -30.73
C VAL A 772 -39.09 1.82 -30.63
N LEU A 773 -38.53 2.55 -31.59
CA LEU A 773 -38.65 4.00 -31.70
C LEU A 773 -39.47 4.35 -32.94
N HIS A 774 -40.49 5.19 -32.76
CA HIS A 774 -41.30 5.72 -33.85
C HIS A 774 -40.84 7.14 -34.19
N TYR A 775 -40.56 7.39 -35.47
CA TYR A 775 -40.09 8.68 -35.97
C TYR A 775 -40.85 9.05 -37.25
N LEU A 776 -41.18 10.34 -37.40
CA LEU A 776 -41.88 10.86 -38.59
C LEU A 776 -40.93 11.81 -39.32
N ILE A 777 -40.71 11.56 -40.61
CA ILE A 777 -39.97 12.46 -41.49
C ILE A 777 -41.00 13.23 -42.31
N ASP A 778 -41.04 14.55 -42.18
CA ASP A 778 -41.88 15.43 -42.98
C ASP A 778 -41.00 16.31 -43.88
N PRO A 779 -40.93 16.04 -45.20
CA PRO A 779 -40.08 16.79 -46.13
C PRO A 779 -40.53 18.25 -46.36
N ASN A 780 -41.76 18.59 -45.97
CA ASN A 780 -42.34 19.93 -46.14
C ASN A 780 -41.94 20.91 -45.03
N MET A 781 -41.39 20.39 -43.93
CA MET A 781 -40.91 21.20 -42.82
C MET A 781 -39.38 21.12 -42.72
N PRO A 782 -38.70 22.21 -42.33
CA PRO A 782 -37.28 22.15 -42.06
C PRO A 782 -36.98 21.14 -40.93
N ALA A 783 -35.85 20.45 -41.04
CA ALA A 783 -35.42 19.49 -40.03
C ALA A 783 -35.26 20.17 -38.65
N PRO A 784 -35.63 19.51 -37.56
CA PRO A 784 -35.54 20.09 -36.21
C PRO A 784 -34.08 20.36 -35.81
N ASP A 785 -33.81 21.54 -35.25
CA ASP A 785 -32.47 21.99 -34.81
C ASP A 785 -31.80 21.06 -33.79
N ARG A 786 -32.60 20.29 -33.04
CA ARG A 786 -32.11 19.36 -32.02
C ARG A 786 -32.53 17.93 -32.35
N PRO A 787 -31.61 16.96 -32.28
CA PRO A 787 -31.98 15.56 -32.43
C PRO A 787 -32.90 15.14 -31.29
N MET A 788 -33.88 14.28 -31.60
CA MET A 788 -34.69 13.62 -30.57
C MET A 788 -33.82 12.61 -29.83
N ALA A 789 -33.97 12.53 -28.52
CA ALA A 789 -33.14 11.69 -27.66
C ALA A 789 -33.99 10.70 -26.86
N TRP A 790 -33.56 9.44 -26.82
CA TRP A 790 -34.14 8.38 -25.99
C TRP A 790 -33.07 7.79 -25.08
N ASP A 791 -33.40 7.62 -23.81
CA ASP A 791 -32.49 7.03 -22.81
C ASP A 791 -32.88 5.58 -22.55
N VAL A 792 -31.92 4.67 -22.73
CA VAL A 792 -32.10 3.24 -22.51
C VAL A 792 -31.04 2.71 -21.55
N GLN A 793 -31.44 1.86 -20.61
CA GLN A 793 -30.52 1.28 -19.64
C GLN A 793 -29.85 0.01 -20.22
N ILE A 794 -28.53 -0.08 -20.08
CA ILE A 794 -27.73 -1.22 -20.51
C ILE A 794 -26.90 -1.73 -19.33
N LYS A 795 -26.94 -3.04 -19.11
CA LYS A 795 -26.04 -3.74 -18.18
C LYS A 795 -24.76 -4.12 -18.91
N MET A 796 -23.62 -3.69 -18.37
CA MET A 796 -22.31 -3.96 -18.93
C MET A 796 -21.29 -4.35 -17.86
N GLU A 797 -20.26 -5.11 -18.24
CA GLU A 797 -19.11 -5.37 -17.38
C GLU A 797 -18.25 -4.12 -17.22
N ASP A 798 -17.87 -3.79 -15.99
CA ASP A 798 -16.90 -2.74 -15.75
C ASP A 798 -15.48 -3.23 -16.10
N THR A 799 -15.05 -2.88 -17.32
CA THR A 799 -13.76 -3.30 -17.88
C THR A 799 -12.59 -2.60 -17.17
N ALA A 800 -12.82 -1.41 -16.60
CA ALA A 800 -11.82 -0.67 -15.87
C ALA A 800 -11.57 -1.31 -14.50
N LEU A 801 -12.63 -1.71 -13.79
CA LEU A 801 -12.51 -2.50 -12.56
C LEU A 801 -11.80 -3.83 -12.82
N LYS A 802 -12.17 -4.53 -13.89
CA LYS A 802 -11.56 -5.81 -14.29
C LYS A 802 -10.05 -5.69 -14.54
N SER A 803 -9.64 -4.70 -15.35
CA SER A 803 -8.23 -4.46 -15.70
C SER A 803 -7.39 -3.95 -14.53
N LYS A 804 -7.90 -2.98 -13.75
CA LYS A 804 -7.23 -2.45 -12.55
C LYS A 804 -6.99 -3.56 -11.52
N SER A 805 -7.98 -4.42 -11.33
CA SER A 805 -7.90 -5.48 -10.34
C SER A 805 -6.98 -6.62 -10.86
N GLN A 806 -6.99 -6.93 -12.16
CA GLN A 806 -6.06 -7.89 -12.76
C GLN A 806 -4.59 -7.45 -12.63
N LEU A 807 -4.32 -6.15 -12.75
CA LEU A 807 -2.99 -5.59 -12.54
C LEU A 807 -2.51 -5.76 -11.09
N MET A 808 -3.41 -5.71 -10.10
CA MET A 808 -3.06 -5.93 -8.69
C MET A 808 -2.63 -7.36 -8.38
N LEU A 809 -3.13 -8.37 -9.11
CA LEU A 809 -2.72 -9.77 -8.91
C LEU A 809 -1.39 -10.13 -9.57
N GLN A 810 -0.98 -9.37 -10.58
CA GLN A 810 0.30 -9.58 -11.22
C GLN A 810 1.40 -9.04 -10.28
N GLY A 811 1.93 -9.93 -9.44
CA GLY A 811 3.13 -9.65 -8.67
C GLY A 811 4.28 -9.28 -9.61
N ASN A 812 5.07 -8.27 -9.23
CA ASN A 812 6.22 -7.87 -10.02
C ASN A 812 7.22 -9.04 -10.12
N LYS A 813 7.51 -9.49 -11.34
CA LYS A 813 8.45 -10.59 -11.61
C LYS A 813 9.83 -10.32 -11.02
N GLU A 814 10.26 -9.06 -11.03
CA GLU A 814 11.55 -8.64 -10.44
C GLU A 814 11.56 -8.85 -8.92
N SER A 815 10.46 -8.50 -8.23
CA SER A 815 10.35 -8.68 -6.78
C SER A 815 10.37 -10.15 -6.36
N MET A 816 9.71 -11.03 -7.13
CA MET A 816 9.78 -12.48 -6.91
C MET A 816 11.20 -13.03 -7.13
N GLN A 817 11.93 -12.53 -8.12
CA GLN A 817 13.32 -12.92 -8.35
C GLN A 817 14.23 -12.45 -7.21
N THR A 818 14.03 -11.24 -6.67
CA THR A 818 14.81 -10.75 -5.53
C THR A 818 14.56 -11.56 -4.27
N LEU A 819 13.30 -11.95 -3.99
CA LEU A 819 12.98 -12.80 -2.83
C LEU A 819 13.65 -14.17 -2.94
N ASN A 820 13.60 -14.80 -4.11
CA ASN A 820 14.27 -16.08 -4.35
C ASN A 820 15.79 -16.02 -4.14
N LYS A 821 16.43 -14.87 -4.44
CA LYS A 821 17.86 -14.68 -4.18
C LYS A 821 18.15 -14.55 -2.69
N LEU A 822 17.34 -13.77 -1.96
CA LEU A 822 17.48 -13.61 -0.52
C LEU A 822 17.29 -14.93 0.22
N ASP A 823 16.34 -15.76 -0.21
CA ASP A 823 16.13 -17.09 0.36
C ASP A 823 17.34 -18.01 0.16
N GLU A 824 17.99 -17.93 -1.00
CA GLU A 824 19.22 -18.68 -1.31
C GLU A 824 20.40 -18.20 -0.46
N GLU A 825 20.51 -16.89 -0.22
CA GLU A 825 21.50 -16.31 0.70
C GLU A 825 21.26 -16.75 2.16
N ILE A 826 20.01 -16.73 2.63
CA ILE A 826 19.65 -17.16 3.99
C ILE A 826 20.02 -18.63 4.19
N ALA A 827 19.68 -19.51 3.25
CA ALA A 827 20.00 -20.92 3.35
C ALA A 827 21.52 -21.18 3.33
N THR A 828 22.26 -20.42 2.53
CA THR A 828 23.73 -20.48 2.50
C THR A 828 24.33 -20.05 3.85
N HIS A 829 23.81 -18.99 4.46
CA HIS A 829 24.25 -18.54 5.78
C HIS A 829 23.88 -19.54 6.90
N ALA A 830 22.70 -20.14 6.85
CA ALA A 830 22.29 -21.18 7.80
C ALA A 830 23.23 -22.39 7.75
N GLN A 831 23.60 -22.83 6.55
CA GLN A 831 24.58 -23.91 6.37
C GLN A 831 25.98 -23.50 6.86
N SER A 832 26.43 -22.29 6.56
CA SER A 832 27.72 -21.77 7.04
C SER A 832 27.76 -21.68 8.56
N LEU A 833 26.65 -21.31 9.20
CA LEU A 833 26.50 -21.29 10.65
C LEU A 833 26.61 -22.70 11.23
N HIS A 834 25.91 -23.68 10.63
CA HIS A 834 26.02 -25.08 11.02
C HIS A 834 27.46 -25.60 10.94
N ASN A 835 28.15 -25.34 9.81
CA ASN A 835 29.54 -25.73 9.62
C ASN A 835 30.49 -25.08 10.64
N SER A 836 30.25 -23.81 10.99
CA SER A 836 31.05 -23.08 11.98
C SER A 836 30.83 -23.61 13.39
N TYR A 837 29.59 -23.97 13.72
CA TYR A 837 29.25 -24.62 14.98
C TYR A 837 29.95 -25.98 15.11
N LEU A 838 29.90 -26.83 14.08
CA LEU A 838 30.62 -28.12 14.08
C LEU A 838 32.12 -27.94 14.31
N LYS A 839 32.75 -26.99 13.61
CA LYS A 839 34.18 -26.67 13.80
C LYS A 839 34.49 -26.21 15.22
N ARG A 840 33.66 -25.32 15.79
CA ARG A 840 33.84 -24.85 17.18
C ARG A 840 33.74 -26.00 18.17
N THR A 841 32.70 -26.84 18.05
CA THR A 841 32.50 -27.99 18.94
C THR A 841 33.64 -29.00 18.85
N PHE A 842 34.14 -29.25 17.64
CA PHE A 842 35.32 -30.08 17.39
C PHE A 842 36.58 -29.53 18.10
N LEU A 843 36.88 -28.24 17.90
CA LEU A 843 38.06 -27.62 18.53
C LEU A 843 37.92 -27.50 20.05
N GLN A 844 36.71 -27.26 20.56
CA GLN A 844 36.44 -27.20 21.99
C GLN A 844 36.58 -28.57 22.67
N SER A 845 36.14 -29.64 22.03
CA SER A 845 36.32 -31.00 22.55
C SER A 845 37.80 -31.40 22.59
N PHE A 846 38.58 -31.05 21.55
CA PHE A 846 40.04 -31.19 21.58
C PHE A 846 40.70 -30.38 22.69
N ALA A 847 40.30 -29.12 22.89
CA ALA A 847 40.91 -28.25 23.90
C ALA A 847 40.58 -28.68 25.34
N ARG A 848 39.43 -29.31 25.57
CA ARG A 848 39.00 -29.75 26.91
C ARG A 848 39.77 -30.98 27.39
N ASP A 849 39.96 -31.98 26.53
CA ASP A 849 40.75 -33.17 26.82
C ASP A 849 41.44 -33.66 25.53
N PRO A 850 42.66 -33.18 25.24
CA PRO A 850 43.32 -33.50 23.98
C PRO A 850 43.73 -34.97 23.91
N ALA A 851 44.07 -35.60 25.03
CA ALA A 851 44.52 -37.00 25.04
C ALA A 851 43.37 -37.94 24.70
N HIS A 852 42.23 -37.80 25.40
CA HIS A 852 41.05 -38.61 25.14
C HIS A 852 40.43 -38.30 23.77
N PHE A 853 40.43 -37.03 23.36
CA PHE A 853 39.94 -36.64 22.05
C PHE A 853 40.76 -37.25 20.92
N ILE A 854 42.10 -37.20 20.97
CA ILE A 854 42.94 -37.78 19.92
C ILE A 854 42.69 -39.29 19.82
N GLN A 855 42.56 -39.99 20.94
CA GLN A 855 42.26 -41.42 20.94
C GLN A 855 40.91 -41.71 20.25
N THR A 856 39.84 -41.02 20.68
CA THR A 856 38.51 -41.16 20.08
C THR A 856 38.51 -40.77 18.59
N TRP A 857 39.28 -39.74 18.22
CA TRP A 857 39.42 -39.28 16.85
C TRP A 857 40.13 -40.31 15.97
N LEU A 858 41.22 -40.90 16.44
CA LEU A 858 41.92 -41.97 15.74
C LEU A 858 41.03 -43.20 15.57
N GLU A 859 40.25 -43.55 16.59
CA GLU A 859 39.26 -44.63 16.51
C GLU A 859 38.18 -44.35 15.48
N SER A 860 37.63 -43.12 15.45
CA SER A 860 36.63 -42.70 14.46
C SER A 860 37.20 -42.71 13.05
N GLN A 861 38.36 -42.09 12.83
CA GLN A 861 38.98 -42.01 11.51
C GLN A 861 39.40 -43.39 11.00
N SER A 862 39.83 -44.31 11.87
CA SER A 862 40.08 -45.72 11.52
C SER A 862 38.80 -46.40 11.01
N ARG A 863 37.66 -46.21 11.69
CA ARG A 863 36.37 -46.77 11.27
C ARG A 863 35.85 -46.14 9.98
N ASP A 864 35.99 -44.84 9.84
CA ASP A 864 35.59 -44.11 8.64
C ASP A 864 36.44 -44.57 7.43
N LEU A 865 37.75 -44.75 7.63
CA LEU A 865 38.66 -45.26 6.61
C LEU A 865 38.33 -46.71 6.23
N GLU A 866 38.03 -47.56 7.20
CA GLU A 866 37.53 -48.93 6.98
C GLU A 866 36.25 -48.93 6.14
N THR A 867 35.33 -48.02 6.44
CA THR A 867 34.05 -47.88 5.72
C THR A 867 34.28 -47.41 4.28
N VAL A 868 35.18 -46.46 4.07
CA VAL A 868 35.51 -45.91 2.74
C VAL A 868 36.26 -46.92 1.88
N LEU A 869 37.20 -47.67 2.47
CA LEU A 869 38.02 -48.66 1.74
C LEU A 869 37.30 -50.01 1.57
N GLY A 870 36.22 -50.25 2.30
CA GLY A 870 35.50 -51.54 2.32
C GLY A 870 36.35 -52.73 2.76
N SER A 871 37.59 -52.49 3.21
CA SER A 871 38.59 -53.47 3.63
C SER A 871 39.69 -52.74 4.43
N GLY A 872 39.65 -52.88 5.76
CA GLY A 872 40.70 -52.36 6.65
C GLY A 872 41.77 -53.40 6.96
N ALA A 873 42.59 -53.10 7.97
CA ALA A 873 43.62 -53.99 8.52
C ALA A 873 43.07 -55.35 9.02
N SER A 874 41.76 -55.55 8.99
CA SER A 874 41.07 -56.80 9.30
C SER A 874 40.75 -57.68 8.08
N GLU A 875 41.13 -57.33 6.85
CA GLU A 875 40.85 -58.14 5.63
C GLU A 875 39.37 -58.60 5.52
N GLY A 876 38.42 -57.75 5.92
CA GLY A 876 36.98 -58.09 5.91
C GLY A 876 36.50 -58.90 7.11
N LEU A 877 37.36 -59.12 8.12
CA LEU A 877 36.95 -59.60 9.45
C LEU A 877 36.37 -58.44 10.26
N THR A 878 35.36 -58.71 11.08
CA THR A 878 34.75 -57.75 12.01
C THR A 878 35.65 -57.41 13.21
N ILE A 879 36.85 -57.98 13.28
CA ILE A 879 37.78 -57.93 14.42
C ILE A 879 39.11 -57.33 13.96
N ARG A 880 39.66 -56.40 14.75
CA ARG A 880 40.96 -55.77 14.46
C ARG A 880 42.09 -56.78 14.63
N GLN A 881 43.06 -56.77 13.72
CA GLN A 881 44.20 -57.69 13.73
C GLN A 881 45.05 -57.61 15.03
N GLU A 882 45.07 -56.45 15.68
CA GLU A 882 45.79 -56.26 16.94
C GLU A 882 45.07 -56.91 18.13
N GLU A 883 43.75 -57.04 18.10
CA GLU A 883 43.00 -57.77 19.13
C GLU A 883 43.24 -59.27 19.01
N LEU A 884 43.34 -59.80 17.78
CA LEU A 884 43.72 -61.19 17.50
C LEU A 884 45.13 -61.56 17.99
N ARG A 885 45.98 -60.58 18.33
CA ARG A 885 47.33 -60.81 18.86
C ARG A 885 47.38 -60.87 20.39
N ARG A 886 46.31 -60.48 21.08
CA ARG A 886 46.24 -60.46 22.56
C ARG A 886 45.65 -61.76 23.06
N SER A 887 46.28 -62.37 24.07
CA SER A 887 45.76 -63.61 24.68
C SER A 887 44.39 -63.42 25.31
N GLU A 888 44.10 -62.23 25.86
CA GLU A 888 42.81 -61.85 26.47
C GLU A 888 41.62 -62.08 25.51
N PHE A 889 41.82 -61.86 24.21
CA PHE A 889 40.77 -62.07 23.22
C PHE A 889 40.35 -63.54 23.14
N PHE A 890 41.28 -64.47 23.37
CA PHE A 890 41.05 -65.92 23.38
C PHE A 890 40.60 -66.46 24.74
N HIS A 891 40.40 -65.59 25.74
CA HIS A 891 39.79 -65.94 27.03
C HIS A 891 38.30 -65.57 27.09
N LEU A 892 37.73 -65.07 26.00
CA LEU A 892 36.32 -64.70 25.93
C LEU A 892 35.40 -65.94 25.88
N PRO A 893 34.16 -65.86 26.40
CA PRO A 893 33.27 -67.03 26.52
C PRO A 893 32.96 -67.74 25.19
N TRP A 894 32.97 -67.02 24.07
CA TRP A 894 32.71 -67.58 22.74
C TRP A 894 33.81 -68.55 22.26
N VAL A 895 34.99 -68.52 22.89
CA VAL A 895 36.16 -69.29 22.43
C VAL A 895 35.98 -70.78 22.68
N GLU A 896 35.40 -71.19 23.81
CA GLU A 896 35.13 -72.60 24.09
C GLU A 896 34.14 -73.20 23.08
N GLU A 897 33.08 -72.45 22.76
CA GLU A 897 32.10 -72.83 21.75
C GLU A 897 32.74 -72.88 20.36
N ALA A 898 33.54 -71.88 19.99
CA ALA A 898 34.22 -71.84 18.70
C ALA A 898 35.23 -72.99 18.54
N VAL A 899 35.98 -73.35 19.59
CA VAL A 899 36.89 -74.50 19.57
C VAL A 899 36.11 -75.81 19.48
N ALA A 900 35.00 -75.95 20.21
CA ALA A 900 34.16 -77.14 20.14
C ALA A 900 33.54 -77.33 18.74
N ILE A 901 33.06 -76.25 18.11
CA ILE A 901 32.54 -76.27 16.75
C ILE A 901 33.65 -76.61 15.75
N ASN A 902 34.82 -75.98 15.88
CA ASN A 902 35.94 -76.22 14.97
C ASN A 902 36.50 -77.65 15.10
N GLU A 903 36.67 -78.17 16.32
CA GLU A 903 37.05 -79.58 16.53
C GLU A 903 35.96 -80.55 16.07
N GLY A 904 34.68 -80.20 16.25
CA GLY A 904 33.56 -80.96 15.69
C GLY A 904 33.63 -81.02 14.16
N GLN A 905 33.88 -79.89 13.50
CA GLN A 905 34.08 -79.82 12.05
C GLN A 905 35.33 -80.59 11.61
N ARG A 906 36.44 -80.47 12.35
CA ARG A 906 37.70 -81.18 12.05
C ARG A 906 37.53 -82.70 12.19
N LEU A 907 36.84 -83.16 13.23
CA LEU A 907 36.52 -84.57 13.43
C LEU A 907 35.53 -85.08 12.38
N ALA A 908 34.54 -84.27 11.98
CA ALA A 908 33.64 -84.61 10.88
C ALA A 908 34.40 -84.74 9.54
N LEU A 909 35.37 -83.85 9.27
CA LEU A 909 36.25 -83.93 8.10
C LEU A 909 37.21 -85.13 8.18
N LYS A 910 37.64 -85.53 9.38
CA LYS A 910 38.49 -86.71 9.60
C LYS A 910 37.70 -88.02 9.58
N ALA A 911 36.42 -88.00 9.94
CA ALA A 911 35.49 -89.11 9.81
C ALA A 911 35.06 -89.30 8.35
N SER A 912 34.87 -88.20 7.60
CA SER A 912 34.62 -88.28 6.15
C SER A 912 35.82 -88.83 5.38
N SER A 913 37.05 -88.65 5.88
CA SER A 913 38.25 -89.26 5.29
C SER A 913 38.50 -90.72 5.70
N MET A 914 37.96 -91.19 6.83
CA MET A 914 38.05 -92.60 7.29
C MET A 914 36.85 -93.47 6.88
N GLY A 915 35.75 -92.90 6.38
CA GLY A 915 34.62 -93.63 5.79
C GLY A 915 34.83 -94.09 4.34
N ASN A 916 36.07 -94.04 3.84
CA ASN A 916 36.47 -94.42 2.47
C ASN A 916 37.58 -95.50 2.47
N VAL A 917 37.42 -96.55 3.31
CA VAL A 917 38.12 -97.84 3.15
C VAL A 917 37.11 -98.97 3.28
#